data_AF-A0AAV5DR86-F1
#
_entry.id   AF-A0AAV5DR86-F1
#
_cell.length_a   1.000
_cell.length_b   1.000
_cell.length_c   1.000
_cell.angle_alpha   90.00
_cell.angle_beta   90.00
_cell.angle_gamma   90.00
#
_symmetry.space_group_name_H-M   'P 1'
#
loop_
_entity.id
_entity.type
_entity.pdbx_description
1 polymer ?
#
loop_
_entity_poly.entity_id
_entity_poly.type
_entity_poly.pdbx_seq_one_letter_code
_entity_poly.pdbx_strand_id
1 'polypeptide(L)'
;MTSLRPLDPSFAVAASARPRRRLVPPAYGGGSAGAPRRRGAVAAPGRRLGFSCCAGSAASAAERTKERSLIYSSKRDTVQLRVCLDHQVKFGEHVGIIGSIKELGSWKNQVEMEWTPNGWVCQLEIPGEQVLEFKFVIFLKGGKEKIWEDGDNRVVDVPKVGTFDMLCHWNETNEPLGLKGRPTVKLAGEPAKEIGKDTTVSGTIASEVIGNDSVAVDGYPTPETESSKFGGLWQGSETVFMRSNEHQSKDSDRKWDTTRLDALSLKLVEGDKVSRNWWRKLELVRGLLSESVDDQSRLEALTYSAIYLKWIYTGQIPCFEDGGHHRPNKHAEISRHIFREIEKIYSAKSTPAQEMLVIRKIHPCLPSFKAEFTASVPLTRIRDIAHRNDIPHDLKQEIKHTIQNKLHRNAGPEDLVATEAMLARITKTPGEYSEAFVEQFKIFYGELKDFFNAGSLLEQVESMKESLSESGLEVLSSFVKTKKRLDQSGDAKDLDKNGSIKVLMETLQALSSLRSFLIKGLESGLRKDAPDTAIAMRQKWRLCEIGLEDYSFVLLSRYINALEALGGSASLAQGGANNESIWEDALDALIIGIDQVSFSGWKPKECTAIGNELRSWKDKGSEDEKDIWVLRLKATLDRARRLTEEYSEALLSIFPEKVEVLGKALGIPENSVSKLCTLLLKAARTVLGSSVWDVLVPGVAHGALVERIAPGMLPPSIKEPVVLIVNKADGDEEVKAAGDNIVGVILLQELPHLSHLGVRARQEKVVFVTCEDDDTIADMQSLEGKHVSLGASSNNVDLSVVSDKYDSTISSEPSSGGNLFVQELPKELSLPLADKLLDVSEVKLYS
;
A
#
# COMPACT_ATOMS: atom_id res chain seq x y z
N MET A 1 -47.80 53.21 18.05
CA MET A 1 -48.26 53.52 16.69
C MET A 1 -48.19 52.22 15.90
N THR A 2 -49.29 51.58 15.49
CA THR A 2 -50.17 51.93 14.34
C THR A 2 -49.39 51.90 13.01
N SER A 3 -49.79 51.14 11.98
CA SER A 3 -51.15 50.65 11.64
C SER A 3 -51.15 49.35 10.78
N LEU A 4 -52.05 48.42 11.14
CA LEU A 4 -52.97 47.58 10.32
C LEU A 4 -52.48 46.95 8.98
N ARG A 5 -52.62 45.64 8.70
CA ARG A 5 -53.84 44.77 8.55
C ARG A 5 -54.78 45.17 7.39
N PRO A 6 -55.56 44.24 6.80
CA PRO A 6 -55.29 42.81 6.48
C PRO A 6 -55.83 42.42 5.06
N LEU A 7 -55.92 41.12 4.71
CA LEU A 7 -57.13 40.46 4.12
C LEU A 7 -56.89 38.98 3.71
N ASP A 8 -57.37 38.07 4.57
CA ASP A 8 -58.04 36.79 4.19
C ASP A 8 -59.55 37.11 3.97
N PRO A 9 -60.46 36.24 3.43
CA PRO A 9 -60.46 34.76 3.56
C PRO A 9 -61.09 33.89 2.41
N SER A 10 -60.94 32.57 2.57
CA SER A 10 -61.93 31.47 2.36
C SER A 10 -62.86 31.37 1.12
N PHE A 11 -62.95 30.17 0.53
CA PHE A 11 -64.16 29.31 0.35
C PHE A 11 -63.73 28.07 -0.49
N ALA A 12 -63.86 26.78 -0.12
CA ALA A 12 -64.74 25.99 0.77
C ALA A 12 -66.09 25.54 0.16
N VAL A 13 -66.07 24.41 -0.58
CA VAL A 13 -67.23 23.52 -0.87
C VAL A 13 -66.73 22.06 -0.83
N ALA A 14 -67.59 21.09 -0.49
CA ALA A 14 -67.21 19.70 -0.26
C ALA A 14 -68.21 18.65 -0.81
N ALA A 15 -67.77 17.39 -0.77
CA ALA A 15 -68.55 16.15 -0.61
C ALA A 15 -69.31 15.50 -1.80
N SER A 16 -69.21 14.16 -1.80
CA SER A 16 -70.11 13.17 -2.45
C SER A 16 -70.03 13.03 -3.99
N ALA A 17 -70.35 11.89 -4.63
CA ALA A 17 -70.84 10.59 -4.12
C ALA A 17 -70.39 9.39 -5.00
N ARG A 18 -70.50 8.16 -4.46
CA ARG A 18 -70.66 6.88 -5.23
C ARG A 18 -72.18 6.68 -5.56
N PRO A 19 -72.73 5.56 -6.11
CA PRO A 19 -72.13 4.32 -6.68
C PRO A 19 -72.79 3.77 -7.98
N ARG A 20 -72.24 2.67 -8.54
CA ARG A 20 -72.89 1.48 -9.19
C ARG A 20 -71.77 0.66 -9.88
N ARG A 21 -71.48 -0.63 -9.67
CA ARG A 21 -72.12 -1.86 -9.09
C ARG A 21 -73.01 -2.66 -10.06
N ARG A 22 -72.79 -3.99 -10.11
CA ARG A 22 -73.36 -5.11 -10.95
C ARG A 22 -72.44 -5.52 -12.12
N LEU A 23 -72.33 -6.80 -12.55
CA LEU A 23 -72.89 -8.08 -12.05
C LEU A 23 -72.02 -9.32 -12.45
N VAL A 24 -72.37 -10.49 -11.91
CA VAL A 24 -71.76 -11.86 -12.01
C VAL A 24 -72.88 -12.88 -11.66
N PRO A 25 -72.93 -14.19 -12.05
CA PRO A 25 -72.15 -15.02 -13.00
C PRO A 25 -73.05 -15.45 -14.21
N PRO A 26 -73.18 -16.70 -14.74
CA PRO A 26 -73.31 -18.02 -14.05
C PRO A 26 -72.25 -19.09 -14.47
N ALA A 27 -72.40 -20.34 -13.99
CA ALA A 27 -71.49 -21.47 -14.28
C ALA A 27 -72.24 -22.81 -14.51
N TYR A 28 -71.65 -23.71 -15.30
CA TYR A 28 -71.95 -25.14 -15.51
C TYR A 28 -70.64 -25.83 -16.02
N GLY A 29 -70.35 -27.12 -15.85
CA GLY A 29 -71.02 -28.15 -15.03
C GLY A 29 -70.61 -29.59 -15.43
N GLY A 30 -69.84 -30.30 -14.58
CA GLY A 30 -69.49 -31.74 -14.72
C GLY A 30 -68.16 -32.05 -15.44
N GLY A 31 -67.48 -33.17 -15.18
CA GLY A 31 -67.66 -34.16 -14.10
C GLY A 31 -66.96 -35.52 -14.31
N SER A 32 -66.28 -36.05 -13.29
CA SER A 32 -65.62 -37.39 -13.22
C SER A 32 -64.38 -37.59 -14.14
N ALA A 33 -63.40 -38.47 -13.86
CA ALA A 33 -63.20 -39.42 -12.73
C ALA A 33 -61.68 -39.73 -12.51
N GLY A 34 -61.33 -40.37 -11.39
CA GLY A 34 -60.14 -41.23 -11.28
C GLY A 34 -58.94 -40.69 -10.47
N ALA A 35 -58.57 -41.39 -9.39
CA ALA A 35 -57.42 -41.15 -8.52
C ALA A 35 -57.18 -42.41 -7.62
N PRO A 36 -56.15 -42.50 -6.76
CA PRO A 36 -54.72 -42.13 -6.86
C PRO A 36 -53.77 -43.27 -6.33
N ARG A 37 -52.53 -42.94 -5.91
CA ARG A 37 -51.58 -43.71 -5.03
C ARG A 37 -50.56 -44.64 -5.75
N ARG A 38 -49.35 -44.94 -5.22
CA ARG A 38 -48.65 -44.53 -3.96
C ARG A 38 -47.09 -44.55 -4.08
N ARG A 39 -46.40 -44.20 -2.98
CA ARG A 39 -44.94 -43.99 -2.79
C ARG A 39 -44.07 -45.26 -2.68
N GLY A 40 -42.78 -45.11 -3.03
CA GLY A 40 -41.59 -45.70 -2.35
C GLY A 40 -41.09 -47.08 -2.83
N ALA A 41 -39.92 -47.60 -2.39
CA ALA A 41 -38.71 -47.00 -1.82
C ALA A 41 -37.64 -48.09 -1.50
N VAL A 42 -36.37 -47.88 -1.90
CA VAL A 42 -35.11 -48.46 -1.30
C VAL A 42 -34.82 -49.99 -1.45
N ALA A 43 -33.51 -50.31 -1.47
CA ALA A 43 -32.83 -51.60 -1.22
C ALA A 43 -32.30 -52.45 -2.42
N ALA A 44 -31.12 -53.05 -2.20
CA ALA A 44 -30.41 -54.05 -3.03
C ALA A 44 -30.42 -55.43 -2.27
N PRO A 45 -29.46 -56.41 -2.33
CA PRO A 45 -28.13 -56.49 -2.98
C PRO A 45 -27.67 -57.85 -3.61
N GLY A 46 -26.51 -57.85 -4.28
CA GLY A 46 -25.58 -59.00 -4.36
C GLY A 46 -25.73 -60.00 -5.53
N ARG A 47 -24.82 -60.98 -5.77
CA ARG A 47 -23.42 -61.23 -5.32
C ARG A 47 -22.84 -62.50 -6.03
N ARG A 48 -21.54 -62.55 -6.42
CA ARG A 48 -20.54 -63.68 -6.24
C ARG A 48 -19.55 -63.98 -7.41
N LEU A 49 -18.29 -64.28 -7.02
CA LEU A 49 -17.26 -65.20 -7.62
C LEU A 49 -16.65 -64.87 -9.01
N GLY A 50 -15.35 -65.12 -9.30
CA GLY A 50 -14.19 -65.43 -8.43
C GLY A 50 -13.05 -66.27 -9.08
N PHE A 51 -11.77 -65.99 -8.74
CA PHE A 51 -10.53 -66.78 -9.02
C PHE A 51 -10.06 -66.91 -10.51
N SER A 52 -8.80 -67.25 -10.87
CA SER A 52 -7.46 -67.05 -10.25
C SER A 52 -6.31 -67.37 -11.25
N CYS A 53 -5.12 -66.85 -10.95
CA CYS A 53 -3.79 -66.93 -11.61
C CYS A 53 -3.28 -68.31 -12.11
N CYS A 54 -2.41 -68.35 -13.14
CA CYS A 54 -0.96 -68.71 -13.02
C CYS A 54 -0.21 -69.04 -14.35
N ALA A 55 1.09 -68.67 -14.38
CA ALA A 55 2.27 -69.28 -15.05
C ALA A 55 2.22 -69.84 -16.50
N GLY A 56 3.14 -69.39 -17.36
CA GLY A 56 3.41 -69.94 -18.70
C GLY A 56 4.69 -70.78 -18.79
N SER A 57 5.12 -71.11 -20.02
CA SER A 57 6.44 -71.70 -20.33
C SER A 57 6.81 -71.49 -21.82
N ALA A 58 8.05 -71.77 -22.24
CA ALA A 58 8.62 -71.31 -23.52
C ALA A 58 9.49 -72.36 -24.28
N ALA A 59 9.64 -72.16 -25.61
CA ALA A 59 10.64 -72.79 -26.48
C ALA A 59 10.65 -72.11 -27.88
N SER A 60 11.69 -72.13 -28.74
CA SER A 60 13.17 -72.15 -28.56
C SER A 60 13.88 -72.08 -29.94
N ALA A 61 15.18 -71.76 -29.97
CA ALA A 61 16.13 -71.85 -31.11
C ALA A 61 15.95 -70.83 -32.28
N ALA A 62 16.94 -70.51 -33.15
CA ALA A 62 18.43 -70.47 -33.16
C ALA A 62 18.87 -70.12 -34.62
N GLU A 63 20.05 -69.63 -35.00
CA GLU A 63 21.15 -68.87 -34.36
C GLU A 63 22.05 -68.26 -35.47
N ARG A 64 22.57 -67.03 -35.28
CA ARG A 64 23.81 -66.45 -35.91
C ARG A 64 23.79 -66.28 -37.46
N THR A 65 24.46 -65.32 -38.11
CA THR A 65 25.43 -64.23 -37.78
C THR A 65 25.21 -63.09 -38.83
N LYS A 66 25.95 -61.97 -39.00
CA LYS A 66 27.26 -61.51 -38.50
C LYS A 66 27.40 -59.96 -38.45
N GLU A 67 27.78 -59.47 -37.27
CA GLU A 67 28.83 -58.45 -37.05
C GLU A 67 28.77 -57.00 -37.59
N ARG A 68 28.69 -56.06 -36.61
CA ARG A 68 29.28 -54.71 -36.54
C ARG A 68 28.76 -53.65 -37.55
N SER A 69 28.58 -52.38 -37.18
CA SER A 69 29.03 -51.62 -36.00
C SER A 69 28.07 -50.49 -35.57
N LEU A 70 28.41 -49.87 -34.42
CA LEU A 70 27.92 -48.59 -33.87
C LEU A 70 26.46 -48.51 -33.37
N ILE A 71 26.30 -47.83 -32.23
CA ILE A 71 25.04 -47.67 -31.48
C ILE A 71 24.61 -46.21 -31.60
N TYR A 72 23.34 -45.96 -31.91
CA TYR A 72 22.70 -44.65 -31.82
C TYR A 72 21.61 -44.70 -30.74
N SER A 73 21.73 -43.86 -29.72
CA SER A 73 20.68 -43.71 -28.69
C SER A 73 19.56 -42.81 -29.22
N SER A 74 18.33 -43.33 -29.31
CA SER A 74 17.17 -42.53 -29.64
C SER A 74 16.89 -41.49 -28.56
N LYS A 75 16.87 -40.20 -28.93
CA LYS A 75 16.35 -39.15 -28.06
C LYS A 75 14.85 -39.38 -27.86
N ARG A 76 14.36 -39.18 -26.64
CA ARG A 76 12.92 -39.07 -26.34
C ARG A 76 12.49 -37.63 -26.61
N ASP A 77 11.26 -37.48 -27.08
CA ASP A 77 10.59 -36.19 -27.16
C ASP A 77 10.28 -35.68 -25.75
N THR A 78 10.59 -34.41 -25.49
CA THR A 78 10.43 -33.76 -24.19
C THR A 78 9.52 -32.54 -24.28
N VAL A 79 8.85 -32.27 -23.17
CA VAL A 79 7.95 -31.13 -22.94
C VAL A 79 8.50 -30.33 -21.77
N GLN A 80 8.51 -29.02 -21.90
CA GLN A 80 8.83 -28.11 -20.80
C GLN A 80 7.50 -27.62 -20.19
N LEU A 81 7.18 -28.10 -19.00
CA LEU A 81 5.98 -27.74 -18.26
C LEU A 81 6.35 -26.79 -17.11
N ARG A 82 5.77 -25.58 -17.12
CA ARG A 82 5.85 -24.65 -15.99
C ARG A 82 4.57 -24.77 -15.16
N VAL A 83 4.71 -25.14 -13.90
CA VAL A 83 3.60 -25.24 -12.95
C VAL A 83 3.64 -24.02 -12.03
N CYS A 84 2.50 -23.35 -11.88
CA CYS A 84 2.30 -22.23 -10.96
C CYS A 84 1.17 -22.59 -9.99
N LEU A 85 1.39 -22.45 -8.69
CA LEU A 85 0.38 -22.58 -7.64
C LEU A 85 0.13 -21.19 -7.04
N ASP A 86 -1.08 -20.68 -7.20
CA ASP A 86 -1.52 -19.50 -6.45
C ASP A 86 -1.89 -19.92 -5.01
N HIS A 87 -0.95 -19.72 -4.09
CA HIS A 87 -1.12 -19.98 -2.67
C HIS A 87 -0.09 -19.21 -1.84
N GLN A 88 -0.48 -18.79 -0.63
CA GLN A 88 0.40 -18.18 0.36
C GLN A 88 0.54 -19.10 1.57
N VAL A 89 1.77 -19.24 2.07
CA VAL A 89 2.15 -20.07 3.21
C VAL A 89 2.84 -19.21 4.27
N LYS A 90 3.04 -19.72 5.49
CA LYS A 90 3.66 -18.95 6.57
C LYS A 90 5.16 -18.76 6.36
N PHE A 91 5.74 -17.80 7.07
CA PHE A 91 7.19 -17.60 7.06
C PHE A 91 7.93 -18.85 7.58
N GLY A 92 8.88 -19.36 6.78
CA GLY A 92 9.61 -20.60 7.05
C GLY A 92 9.00 -21.87 6.45
N GLU A 93 7.76 -21.80 5.96
CA GLU A 93 7.13 -22.85 5.16
C GLU A 93 7.52 -22.71 3.67
N HIS A 94 7.63 -23.84 2.97
CA HIS A 94 7.93 -23.93 1.55
C HIS A 94 6.94 -24.87 0.86
N VAL A 95 6.59 -24.57 -0.40
CA VAL A 95 5.78 -25.44 -1.24
C VAL A 95 6.67 -26.36 -2.07
N GLY A 96 6.24 -27.60 -2.25
CA GLY A 96 6.81 -28.55 -3.19
C GLY A 96 5.72 -29.30 -3.95
N ILE A 97 6.11 -29.93 -5.05
CA ILE A 97 5.26 -30.80 -5.87
C ILE A 97 5.80 -32.24 -5.83
N ILE A 98 4.90 -33.21 -5.69
CA ILE A 98 5.17 -34.66 -5.68
C ILE A 98 4.23 -35.32 -6.68
N GLY A 99 4.69 -36.29 -7.47
CA GLY A 99 3.87 -36.94 -8.48
C GLY A 99 4.37 -38.30 -8.96
N SER A 100 3.67 -38.89 -9.93
CA SER A 100 3.88 -40.26 -10.41
C SER A 100 5.21 -40.44 -11.17
N ILE A 101 5.54 -39.50 -12.05
CA ILE A 101 6.76 -39.55 -12.87
C ILE A 101 8.03 -39.40 -12.02
N LYS A 102 9.16 -39.87 -12.55
CA LYS A 102 10.46 -39.86 -11.85
C LYS A 102 10.92 -38.44 -11.55
N GLU A 103 10.62 -37.52 -12.46
CA GLU A 103 10.96 -36.11 -12.45
C GLU A 103 10.19 -35.35 -11.35
N LEU A 104 9.03 -35.86 -10.93
CA LEU A 104 8.28 -35.46 -9.73
C LEU A 104 8.48 -36.41 -8.54
N GLY A 105 9.58 -37.17 -8.53
CA GLY A 105 10.01 -37.97 -7.39
C GLY A 105 9.23 -39.26 -7.13
N SER A 106 8.37 -39.70 -8.05
CA SER A 106 7.58 -40.95 -7.97
C SER A 106 6.96 -41.22 -6.60
N TRP A 107 6.16 -40.28 -6.12
CA TRP A 107 5.45 -40.29 -4.83
C TRP A 107 6.34 -40.44 -3.58
N LYS A 108 7.64 -40.12 -3.67
CA LYS A 108 8.62 -40.27 -2.57
C LYS A 108 9.41 -38.99 -2.31
N ASN A 109 10.04 -38.47 -3.36
CA ASN A 109 10.77 -37.20 -3.30
C ASN A 109 9.87 -36.05 -3.74
N GLN A 110 10.19 -34.83 -3.32
CA GLN A 110 9.52 -33.60 -3.76
C GLN A 110 10.47 -32.78 -4.63
N VAL A 111 9.89 -32.05 -5.58
CA VAL A 111 10.56 -30.93 -6.24
C VAL A 111 10.14 -29.67 -5.49
N GLU A 112 11.09 -28.90 -4.98
CA GLU A 112 10.80 -27.63 -4.31
C GLU A 112 10.36 -26.59 -5.35
N MET A 113 9.41 -25.73 -5.00
CA MET A 113 8.95 -24.64 -5.85
C MET A 113 9.61 -23.32 -5.44
N GLU A 114 9.87 -22.44 -6.40
CA GLU A 114 10.38 -21.09 -6.15
C GLU A 114 9.21 -20.13 -5.91
N TRP A 115 9.26 -19.34 -4.83
CA TRP A 115 8.22 -18.34 -4.58
C TRP A 115 8.37 -17.14 -5.51
N THR A 116 7.25 -16.66 -6.05
CA THR A 116 7.16 -15.43 -6.84
C THR A 116 5.95 -14.59 -6.39
N PRO A 117 5.88 -13.28 -6.74
CA PRO A 117 4.71 -12.46 -6.45
C PRO A 117 3.38 -12.98 -7.06
N ASN A 118 3.44 -13.87 -8.04
CA ASN A 118 2.28 -14.48 -8.72
C ASN A 118 2.02 -15.93 -8.27
N GLY A 119 2.58 -16.36 -7.13
CA GLY A 119 2.48 -17.72 -6.60
C GLY A 119 3.79 -18.51 -6.66
N TRP A 120 3.73 -19.77 -6.24
CA TRP A 120 4.86 -20.70 -6.23
C TRP A 120 5.03 -21.35 -7.60
N VAL A 121 6.26 -21.41 -8.11
CA VAL A 121 6.54 -21.82 -9.50
C VAL A 121 7.60 -22.91 -9.55
N CYS A 122 7.42 -23.92 -10.41
CA CYS A 122 8.51 -24.80 -10.83
C CYS A 122 8.49 -25.02 -12.35
N GLN A 123 9.66 -25.30 -12.93
CA GLN A 123 9.80 -25.75 -14.31
C GLN A 123 10.24 -27.21 -14.35
N LEU A 124 9.60 -28.01 -15.19
CA LEU A 124 9.77 -29.45 -15.29
C LEU A 124 10.07 -29.82 -16.74
N GLU A 125 11.17 -30.51 -17.01
CA GLU A 125 11.37 -31.21 -18.28
C GLU A 125 10.83 -32.64 -18.16
N ILE A 126 9.72 -32.92 -18.83
CA ILE A 126 8.99 -34.18 -18.72
C ILE A 126 8.91 -34.87 -20.09
N PRO A 127 8.92 -36.21 -20.19
CA PRO A 127 8.75 -36.88 -21.48
C PRO A 127 7.31 -36.72 -21.98
N GLY A 128 7.13 -36.48 -23.27
CA GLY A 128 5.80 -36.29 -23.87
C GLY A 128 4.96 -37.57 -23.93
N GLU A 129 3.66 -37.42 -24.23
CA GLU A 129 2.67 -38.49 -24.38
C GLU A 129 2.53 -39.39 -23.14
N GLN A 130 2.41 -38.79 -21.95
CA GLN A 130 2.19 -39.49 -20.68
C GLN A 130 1.09 -38.82 -19.84
N VAL A 131 0.47 -39.60 -18.95
CA VAL A 131 -0.46 -39.09 -17.93
C VAL A 131 0.36 -38.70 -16.69
N LEU A 132 0.33 -37.41 -16.35
CA LEU A 132 0.97 -36.86 -15.17
C LEU A 132 -0.02 -36.84 -14.01
N GLU A 133 0.25 -37.60 -12.95
CA GLU A 133 -0.46 -37.44 -11.67
C GLU A 133 0.44 -36.70 -10.67
N PHE A 134 -0.12 -35.74 -9.92
CA PHE A 134 0.63 -35.01 -8.90
C PHE A 134 -0.24 -34.44 -7.77
N LYS A 135 0.42 -33.98 -6.71
CA LYS A 135 -0.12 -33.13 -5.65
C LYS A 135 0.93 -32.13 -5.15
N PHE A 136 0.46 -31.03 -4.59
CA PHE A 136 1.26 -30.08 -3.82
C PHE A 136 1.39 -30.49 -2.35
N VAL A 137 2.50 -30.08 -1.72
CA VAL A 137 2.79 -30.24 -0.29
C VAL A 137 3.43 -28.98 0.28
N ILE A 138 3.16 -28.71 1.57
CA ILE A 138 3.81 -27.66 2.37
C ILE A 138 4.71 -28.33 3.41
N PHE A 139 5.94 -27.83 3.59
CA PHE A 139 6.94 -28.35 4.52
C PHE A 139 7.86 -27.22 5.01
N LEU A 140 8.42 -27.33 6.22
CA LEU A 140 9.51 -26.43 6.65
C LEU A 140 10.86 -26.89 6.09
N LYS A 141 11.77 -25.94 5.83
CA LYS A 141 13.09 -26.23 5.24
C LYS A 141 13.95 -27.11 6.17
N GLY A 142 14.07 -28.40 5.83
CA GLY A 142 14.75 -29.42 6.64
C GLY A 142 13.83 -30.20 7.60
N GLY A 143 12.53 -29.88 7.63
CA GLY A 143 11.52 -30.64 8.37
C GLY A 143 11.20 -32.00 7.73
N LYS A 144 10.70 -32.94 8.54
CA LYS A 144 10.18 -34.24 8.07
C LYS A 144 8.67 -34.27 7.88
N GLU A 145 7.98 -33.31 8.48
CA GLU A 145 6.52 -33.18 8.44
C GLU A 145 6.08 -32.49 7.14
N LYS A 146 4.98 -32.98 6.56
CA LYS A 146 4.44 -32.48 5.29
C LYS A 146 2.93 -32.39 5.37
N ILE A 147 2.39 -31.21 5.09
CA ILE A 147 0.96 -31.00 4.89
C ILE A 147 0.69 -31.21 3.39
N TRP A 148 -0.23 -32.11 3.05
CA TRP A 148 -0.64 -32.34 1.66
C TRP A 148 -1.86 -31.50 1.32
N GLU A 149 -2.08 -31.18 0.05
CA GLU A 149 -3.38 -30.64 -0.38
C GLU A 149 -4.50 -31.69 -0.23
N ASP A 150 -5.67 -31.23 0.20
CA ASP A 150 -6.89 -32.03 0.30
C ASP A 150 -7.45 -32.39 -1.09
N GLY A 151 -8.29 -33.43 -1.18
CA GLY A 151 -8.90 -33.89 -2.44
C GLY A 151 -8.18 -35.09 -3.07
N ASP A 152 -8.41 -35.31 -4.36
CA ASP A 152 -7.82 -36.40 -5.15
C ASP A 152 -6.48 -35.97 -5.82
N ASN A 153 -5.78 -36.89 -6.48
CA ASN A 153 -4.60 -36.54 -7.27
C ASN A 153 -5.02 -35.67 -8.48
N ARG A 154 -4.23 -34.63 -8.78
CA ARG A 154 -4.36 -33.84 -10.02
C ARG A 154 -3.85 -34.66 -11.19
N VAL A 155 -4.60 -34.72 -12.30
CA VAL A 155 -4.29 -35.57 -13.46
C VAL A 155 -4.25 -34.73 -14.74
N VAL A 156 -3.16 -34.86 -15.54
CA VAL A 156 -2.94 -34.06 -16.76
C VAL A 156 -2.36 -34.94 -17.88
N ASP A 157 -2.98 -34.89 -19.06
CA ASP A 157 -2.41 -35.49 -20.28
C ASP A 157 -1.30 -34.60 -20.86
N VAL A 158 -0.06 -35.09 -20.87
CA VAL A 158 1.10 -34.36 -21.36
C VAL A 158 1.20 -34.46 -22.89
N PRO A 159 1.26 -33.33 -23.65
CA PRO A 159 1.44 -33.33 -25.09
C PRO A 159 2.75 -33.99 -25.56
N LYS A 160 2.95 -34.13 -26.88
CA LYS A 160 4.17 -34.77 -27.43
C LYS A 160 5.43 -33.91 -27.30
N VAL A 161 5.36 -32.65 -27.73
CA VAL A 161 6.46 -31.66 -27.74
C VAL A 161 5.88 -30.26 -27.58
N GLY A 162 6.51 -29.43 -26.75
CA GLY A 162 6.21 -28.00 -26.63
C GLY A 162 6.65 -27.43 -25.29
N THR A 163 6.38 -26.13 -25.11
CA THR A 163 6.47 -25.44 -23.80
C THR A 163 5.08 -25.00 -23.39
N PHE A 164 4.66 -25.33 -22.17
CA PHE A 164 3.32 -25.06 -21.65
C PHE A 164 3.37 -24.53 -20.21
N ASP A 165 2.52 -23.54 -19.91
CA ASP A 165 2.23 -23.06 -18.57
C ASP A 165 0.93 -23.71 -18.04
N MET A 166 0.92 -24.02 -16.74
CA MET A 166 -0.23 -24.52 -15.99
C MET A 166 -0.37 -23.73 -14.69
N LEU A 167 -1.58 -23.23 -14.41
CA LEU A 167 -1.94 -22.60 -13.13
C LEU A 167 -2.78 -23.58 -12.30
N CYS A 168 -2.61 -23.54 -10.98
CA CYS A 168 -3.36 -24.30 -10.00
C CYS A 168 -3.66 -23.44 -8.77
N HIS A 169 -4.71 -23.78 -8.02
CA HIS A 169 -5.07 -23.16 -6.74
C HIS A 169 -5.11 -24.24 -5.64
N TRP A 170 -4.63 -23.93 -4.43
CA TRP A 170 -4.49 -24.93 -3.35
C TRP A 170 -5.85 -25.55 -2.96
N ASN A 171 -5.87 -26.86 -2.72
CA ASN A 171 -7.06 -27.69 -2.47
C ASN A 171 -8.11 -27.75 -3.62
N GLU A 172 -7.95 -27.04 -4.74
CA GLU A 172 -8.84 -27.14 -5.90
C GLU A 172 -8.45 -28.28 -6.87
N THR A 173 -8.29 -29.51 -6.37
CA THR A 173 -7.77 -30.65 -7.16
C THR A 173 -8.63 -31.06 -8.35
N ASN A 174 -9.87 -30.57 -8.44
CA ASN A 174 -10.83 -30.83 -9.51
C ASN A 174 -10.94 -29.68 -10.53
N GLU A 175 -10.08 -28.66 -10.44
CA GLU A 175 -10.06 -27.56 -11.42
C GLU A 175 -9.62 -28.03 -12.82
N PRO A 176 -10.10 -27.39 -13.92
CA PRO A 176 -9.71 -27.77 -15.27
C PRO A 176 -8.27 -27.32 -15.58
N LEU A 177 -7.33 -28.26 -15.48
CA LEU A 177 -5.87 -28.07 -15.67
C LEU A 177 -5.49 -27.80 -17.14
N GLY A 178 -5.87 -26.62 -17.64
CA GLY A 178 -5.67 -26.19 -19.02
C GLY A 178 -4.23 -25.75 -19.33
N LEU A 179 -3.47 -26.61 -20.01
CA LEU A 179 -2.13 -26.32 -20.52
C LEU A 179 -2.16 -25.20 -21.58
N LYS A 180 -1.46 -24.10 -21.32
CA LYS A 180 -1.36 -22.93 -22.22
C LYS A 180 0.03 -22.92 -22.87
N GLY A 181 0.13 -23.10 -24.18
CA GLY A 181 1.43 -23.18 -24.84
C GLY A 181 1.38 -23.37 -26.36
N ARG A 182 2.55 -23.42 -27.00
CA ARG A 182 2.70 -23.67 -28.45
C ARG A 182 3.34 -25.04 -28.70
N PRO A 183 2.72 -25.92 -29.52
CA PRO A 183 3.38 -27.14 -30.00
C PRO A 183 4.45 -26.82 -31.06
N THR A 184 5.66 -27.37 -30.90
CA THR A 184 6.80 -27.05 -31.77
C THR A 184 6.94 -28.04 -32.94
N VAL A 185 6.26 -27.77 -34.05
CA VAL A 185 6.31 -28.62 -35.25
C VAL A 185 7.62 -28.42 -36.03
N LYS A 186 8.37 -29.51 -36.26
CA LYS A 186 9.51 -29.53 -37.21
C LYS A 186 9.06 -30.13 -38.54
N LEU A 187 9.00 -29.31 -39.58
CA LEU A 187 8.84 -29.76 -40.97
C LEU A 187 10.19 -30.24 -41.54
N ALA A 188 10.17 -31.19 -42.48
CA ALA A 188 11.36 -31.84 -43.02
C ALA A 188 11.27 -32.12 -44.53
N GLY A 189 12.40 -32.00 -45.25
CA GLY A 189 12.54 -32.19 -46.71
C GLY A 189 12.28 -30.90 -47.49
N GLU A 190 13.19 -30.37 -48.32
CA GLU A 190 13.87 -31.03 -49.45
C GLU A 190 15.31 -30.50 -49.70
N PRO A 191 16.09 -31.05 -50.67
CA PRO A 191 17.57 -30.95 -50.66
C PRO A 191 18.19 -29.75 -51.40
N ALA A 192 19.52 -29.61 -51.21
CA ALA A 192 20.32 -28.45 -51.60
C ALA A 192 20.73 -28.38 -53.09
N LYS A 193 21.21 -27.20 -53.48
CA LYS A 193 22.19 -27.00 -54.57
C LYS A 193 23.39 -26.20 -54.05
N GLU A 194 24.55 -26.44 -54.67
CA GLU A 194 25.87 -26.02 -54.17
C GLU A 194 26.37 -24.68 -54.76
N ILE A 195 27.66 -24.39 -54.51
CA ILE A 195 28.50 -23.30 -55.03
C ILE A 195 28.39 -21.97 -54.22
N GLY A 196 29.45 -21.43 -53.63
CA GLY A 196 30.79 -22.02 -53.45
C GLY A 196 31.87 -21.10 -52.86
N LYS A 197 32.63 -21.67 -51.92
CA LYS A 197 34.10 -21.54 -51.68
C LYS A 197 34.76 -20.18 -51.31
N ASP A 198 35.78 -20.33 -50.44
CA ASP A 198 36.98 -19.51 -50.21
C ASP A 198 36.95 -18.16 -49.41
N THR A 199 37.25 -18.28 -48.11
CA THR A 199 38.53 -17.80 -47.47
C THR A 199 38.78 -16.32 -47.08
N THR A 200 39.42 -16.15 -45.90
CA THR A 200 40.21 -15.00 -45.34
C THR A 200 39.57 -13.72 -44.74
N VAL A 201 39.47 -13.72 -43.39
CA VAL A 201 40.26 -12.90 -42.41
C VAL A 201 40.25 -11.35 -42.42
N SER A 202 40.08 -10.80 -41.19
CA SER A 202 40.37 -9.43 -40.68
C SER A 202 39.36 -8.29 -40.90
N GLY A 203 39.32 -7.36 -39.92
CA GLY A 203 38.46 -6.16 -39.88
C GLY A 203 39.09 -4.90 -40.50
N THR A 204 38.66 -3.67 -40.21
CA THR A 204 37.98 -3.19 -38.98
C THR A 204 37.28 -1.82 -39.21
N ILE A 205 36.07 -1.63 -38.66
CA ILE A 205 35.30 -0.35 -38.48
C ILE A 205 35.04 0.55 -39.71
N ALA A 206 33.76 0.73 -40.07
CA ALA A 206 33.12 2.02 -40.39
C ALA A 206 31.58 1.88 -40.48
N SER A 207 30.86 2.99 -40.33
CA SER A 207 29.38 3.07 -40.28
C SER A 207 28.74 3.37 -41.64
N GLU A 208 27.47 2.93 -41.82
CA GLU A 208 26.41 3.62 -42.61
C GLU A 208 26.62 3.73 -44.15
N VAL A 209 25.66 4.13 -45.01
CA VAL A 209 24.33 4.76 -44.81
C VAL A 209 23.30 4.40 -45.93
N ILE A 210 22.00 4.35 -45.57
CA ILE A 210 20.74 4.73 -46.28
C ILE A 210 20.60 4.68 -47.82
N GLY A 211 19.39 4.27 -48.29
CA GLY A 211 18.76 4.87 -49.49
C GLY A 211 17.53 4.12 -50.09
N ASN A 212 16.35 4.74 -50.34
CA ASN A 212 15.85 6.03 -49.82
C ASN A 212 14.31 6.20 -49.90
N ASP A 213 13.75 6.91 -48.91
CA ASP A 213 12.49 7.69 -48.76
C ASP A 213 11.29 7.64 -49.76
N SER A 214 10.08 7.77 -49.18
CA SER A 214 9.12 8.83 -49.58
C SER A 214 8.16 9.27 -48.43
N VAL A 215 8.60 10.24 -47.61
CA VAL A 215 7.81 11.34 -46.96
C VAL A 215 6.36 11.07 -46.47
N ALA A 216 6.15 11.07 -45.14
CA ALA A 216 5.25 12.02 -44.42
C ALA A 216 5.03 11.73 -42.90
N VAL A 217 5.43 12.71 -42.05
CA VAL A 217 4.84 13.14 -40.74
C VAL A 217 4.65 12.12 -39.58
N ASP A 218 5.34 12.41 -38.47
CA ASP A 218 5.14 12.06 -37.04
C ASP A 218 4.34 10.80 -36.62
N GLY A 219 5.02 9.93 -35.85
CA GLY A 219 4.40 8.92 -34.99
C GLY A 219 5.29 8.60 -33.77
N TYR A 220 4.76 8.78 -32.56
CA TYR A 220 5.44 8.42 -31.31
C TYR A 220 5.43 6.90 -31.08
N PRO A 221 6.47 6.30 -30.46
CA PRO A 221 6.40 4.93 -29.96
C PRO A 221 5.33 4.80 -28.88
N THR A 222 4.52 3.73 -28.93
CA THR A 222 3.51 3.44 -27.91
C THR A 222 4.15 3.12 -26.55
N PRO A 223 3.67 3.70 -25.44
CA PRO A 223 4.15 3.35 -24.11
C PRO A 223 3.66 1.94 -23.71
N GLU A 224 4.57 1.14 -23.16
CA GLU A 224 4.21 -0.09 -22.46
C GLU A 224 3.39 0.25 -21.21
N THR A 225 2.41 -0.59 -20.87
CA THR A 225 1.37 -0.23 -19.91
C THR A 225 1.87 -0.37 -18.46
N GLU A 226 2.53 0.67 -17.94
CA GLU A 226 2.72 0.86 -16.51
C GLU A 226 1.36 0.77 -15.79
N SER A 227 1.23 -0.17 -14.84
CA SER A 227 0.01 -0.32 -14.03
C SER A 227 -0.35 1.00 -13.33
N SER A 228 -1.63 1.39 -13.32
CA SER A 228 -2.04 2.64 -12.71
C SER A 228 -1.65 2.72 -11.23
N LYS A 229 -1.38 3.94 -10.73
CA LYS A 229 -1.32 4.21 -9.27
C LYS A 229 -2.66 3.92 -8.55
N PHE A 230 -3.71 3.56 -9.30
CA PHE A 230 -5.10 3.60 -8.85
C PHE A 230 -5.61 2.21 -8.47
N GLY A 231 -5.42 1.19 -9.32
CA GLY A 231 -5.89 -0.18 -9.07
C GLY A 231 -5.38 -0.79 -7.75
N GLY A 232 -4.13 -0.52 -7.38
CA GLY A 232 -3.53 -0.97 -6.12
C GLY A 232 -3.95 -0.17 -4.86
N LEU A 233 -4.75 0.89 -5.00
CA LEU A 233 -5.27 1.71 -3.90
C LEU A 233 -6.81 1.64 -3.76
N TRP A 234 -7.48 0.85 -4.60
CA TRP A 234 -8.93 0.70 -4.55
C TRP A 234 -9.36 -0.18 -3.37
N GLN A 235 -10.32 0.32 -2.59
CA GLN A 235 -10.96 -0.37 -1.46
C GLN A 235 -12.50 -0.35 -1.56
N GLY A 236 -13.04 0.18 -2.66
CA GLY A 236 -14.46 0.04 -2.99
C GLY A 236 -14.79 -1.36 -3.52
N SER A 237 -16.06 -1.58 -3.86
CA SER A 237 -16.50 -2.86 -4.43
C SER A 237 -15.85 -3.16 -5.78
N GLU A 238 -15.68 -4.44 -6.10
CA GLU A 238 -15.26 -4.91 -7.43
C GLU A 238 -16.22 -4.45 -8.55
N THR A 239 -15.70 -4.39 -9.78
CA THR A 239 -16.47 -4.00 -10.96
C THR A 239 -17.42 -5.10 -11.40
N VAL A 240 -18.71 -4.91 -11.17
CA VAL A 240 -19.78 -5.73 -11.76
C VAL A 240 -20.14 -5.16 -13.15
N PHE A 241 -19.85 -5.91 -14.21
CA PHE A 241 -20.26 -5.55 -15.57
C PHE A 241 -21.76 -5.78 -15.77
N MET A 242 -22.51 -4.69 -15.98
CA MET A 242 -23.97 -4.70 -16.08
C MET A 242 -24.42 -4.70 -17.53
N ARG A 243 -25.39 -5.55 -17.90
CA ARG A 243 -26.00 -5.61 -19.25
C ARG A 243 -27.28 -4.78 -19.38
N SER A 244 -27.70 -4.16 -18.28
CA SER A 244 -28.96 -3.47 -18.05
C SER A 244 -28.73 -2.33 -17.03
N ASN A 245 -29.71 -1.45 -16.79
CA ASN A 245 -29.62 -0.42 -15.72
C ASN A 245 -29.91 -1.02 -14.33
N GLU A 246 -29.35 -2.18 -13.99
CA GLU A 246 -29.53 -2.85 -12.70
C GLU A 246 -28.54 -2.32 -11.64
N HIS A 247 -28.57 -1.00 -11.44
CA HIS A 247 -27.82 -0.33 -10.38
C HIS A 247 -28.47 -0.64 -9.01
N GLN A 248 -28.18 -1.82 -8.46
CA GLN A 248 -28.60 -2.19 -7.11
C GLN A 248 -27.95 -1.23 -6.10
N SER A 249 -28.75 -0.35 -5.52
CA SER A 249 -28.28 0.62 -4.52
C SER A 249 -27.99 -0.07 -3.19
N LYS A 250 -26.74 -0.49 -2.96
CA LYS A 250 -26.21 -0.91 -1.64
C LYS A 250 -26.13 0.24 -0.60
N ASP A 251 -26.79 1.36 -0.89
CA ASP A 251 -26.97 2.54 -0.03
C ASP A 251 -27.85 2.23 1.21
N SER A 252 -28.52 1.07 1.24
CA SER A 252 -29.31 0.58 2.38
C SER A 252 -28.50 0.20 3.61
N ASP A 253 -27.25 -0.20 3.41
CA ASP A 253 -26.46 -0.89 4.43
C ASP A 253 -25.53 0.07 5.20
N ARG A 254 -25.36 1.28 4.65
CA ARG A 254 -24.48 2.31 5.19
C ARG A 254 -25.18 3.10 6.31
N LYS A 255 -24.48 3.29 7.42
CA LYS A 255 -24.98 4.03 8.58
C LYS A 255 -24.22 5.35 8.70
N TRP A 256 -24.97 6.44 8.82
CA TRP A 256 -24.45 7.74 9.22
C TRP A 256 -24.69 7.90 10.72
N ASP A 257 -23.63 7.90 11.52
CA ASP A 257 -23.69 8.24 12.95
C ASP A 257 -23.37 9.73 13.11
N THR A 258 -24.37 10.51 13.51
CA THR A 258 -24.24 11.95 13.76
C THR A 258 -24.12 12.29 15.24
N THR A 259 -23.96 11.30 16.12
CA THR A 259 -23.82 11.54 17.55
C THR A 259 -22.43 12.08 17.91
N ARG A 260 -22.39 13.08 18.80
CA ARG A 260 -21.15 13.70 19.34
C ARG A 260 -20.20 14.34 18.31
N LEU A 261 -20.63 14.59 17.08
CA LEU A 261 -19.83 15.27 16.06
C LEU A 261 -19.63 16.76 16.35
N ASP A 262 -18.50 17.31 15.91
CA ASP A 262 -18.25 18.76 15.86
C ASP A 262 -19.03 19.41 14.70
N ALA A 263 -19.06 20.75 14.65
CA ALA A 263 -19.88 21.47 13.68
C ALA A 263 -19.48 21.23 12.21
N LEU A 264 -18.20 20.93 11.94
CA LEU A 264 -17.67 20.75 10.58
C LEU A 264 -17.86 19.31 10.11
N SER A 265 -17.54 18.33 10.96
CA SER A 265 -17.84 16.91 10.72
C SER A 265 -19.33 16.65 10.59
N LEU A 266 -20.18 17.21 11.47
CA LEU A 266 -21.63 17.08 11.37
C LEU A 266 -22.16 17.62 10.03
N LYS A 267 -21.68 18.79 9.60
CA LYS A 267 -22.04 19.39 8.30
C LYS A 267 -21.61 18.50 7.13
N LEU A 268 -20.43 17.89 7.21
CA LEU A 268 -19.93 16.99 6.15
C LEU A 268 -20.66 15.63 6.14
N VAL A 269 -21.05 15.09 7.30
CA VAL A 269 -21.76 13.80 7.42
C VAL A 269 -23.22 13.89 6.98
N GLU A 270 -23.96 14.91 7.42
CA GLU A 270 -25.30 15.21 6.88
C GLU A 270 -25.22 15.65 5.40
N GLY A 271 -24.09 16.24 4.99
CA GLY A 271 -23.78 16.57 3.60
C GLY A 271 -23.62 15.34 2.70
N ASP A 272 -22.82 14.34 3.10
CA ASP A 272 -22.59 13.09 2.35
C ASP A 272 -23.91 12.33 2.12
N LYS A 273 -24.74 12.25 3.16
CA LYS A 273 -26.08 11.63 3.20
C LYS A 273 -27.07 12.19 2.15
N VAL A 274 -26.91 13.45 1.73
CA VAL A 274 -27.69 14.05 0.60
C VAL A 274 -26.90 14.14 -0.72
N SER A 275 -25.59 13.86 -0.67
CA SER A 275 -24.62 13.97 -1.76
C SER A 275 -24.29 12.58 -2.32
N ARG A 276 -25.28 11.90 -2.90
CA ARG A 276 -25.10 10.55 -3.49
C ARG A 276 -24.09 10.50 -4.64
N ASN A 277 -24.04 11.53 -5.48
CA ASN A 277 -23.21 11.60 -6.68
C ASN A 277 -21.90 12.38 -6.42
N TRP A 278 -20.85 12.18 -7.24
CA TRP A 278 -19.52 12.71 -7.00
C TRP A 278 -19.48 14.24 -7.04
N TRP A 279 -20.13 14.89 -8.01
CA TRP A 279 -20.13 16.35 -8.07
C TRP A 279 -20.77 17.00 -6.84
N ARG A 280 -21.79 16.41 -6.20
CA ARG A 280 -22.30 16.93 -4.92
C ARG A 280 -21.31 16.73 -3.78
N LYS A 281 -20.58 15.60 -3.74
CA LYS A 281 -19.50 15.42 -2.75
C LYS A 281 -18.38 16.44 -2.92
N LEU A 282 -18.02 16.80 -4.16
CA LEU A 282 -17.11 17.90 -4.47
C LEU A 282 -17.70 19.27 -4.09
N GLU A 283 -18.99 19.52 -4.38
CA GLU A 283 -19.69 20.78 -4.06
C GLU A 283 -19.78 21.00 -2.54
N LEU A 284 -19.96 19.93 -1.76
CA LEU A 284 -19.90 19.92 -0.29
C LEU A 284 -18.53 20.37 0.23
N VAL A 285 -17.44 19.81 -0.33
CA VAL A 285 -16.06 20.23 0.01
C VAL A 285 -15.82 21.69 -0.38
N ARG A 286 -16.30 22.12 -1.56
CA ARG A 286 -16.24 23.53 -1.98
C ARG A 286 -16.94 24.44 -0.97
N GLY A 287 -18.10 24.04 -0.46
CA GLY A 287 -18.83 24.78 0.58
C GLY A 287 -18.07 24.82 1.91
N LEU A 288 -17.56 23.68 2.38
CA LEU A 288 -16.80 23.59 3.64
C LEU A 288 -15.57 24.52 3.63
N LEU A 289 -14.82 24.53 2.54
CA LEU A 289 -13.62 25.37 2.36
C LEU A 289 -13.93 26.84 2.05
N SER A 290 -15.17 27.18 1.65
CA SER A 290 -15.59 28.57 1.40
C SER A 290 -16.14 29.27 2.65
N GLU A 291 -16.45 28.52 3.72
CA GLU A 291 -17.15 29.02 4.92
C GLU A 291 -16.28 29.07 6.18
N SER A 292 -15.07 28.48 6.18
CA SER A 292 -14.10 28.60 7.28
C SER A 292 -13.47 30.01 7.31
N VAL A 293 -13.69 30.75 8.40
CA VAL A 293 -13.31 32.18 8.50
C VAL A 293 -12.04 32.41 9.32
N ASP A 294 -11.81 31.60 10.36
CA ASP A 294 -10.64 31.66 11.25
C ASP A 294 -9.63 30.54 10.96
N ASP A 295 -8.42 30.66 11.50
CA ASP A 295 -7.32 29.72 11.22
C ASP A 295 -7.57 28.30 11.76
N GLN A 296 -8.25 28.15 12.90
CA GLN A 296 -8.52 26.84 13.50
C GLN A 296 -9.60 26.09 12.70
N SER A 297 -10.73 26.75 12.41
CA SER A 297 -11.78 26.15 11.59
C SER A 297 -11.33 25.90 10.14
N ARG A 298 -10.36 26.68 9.61
CA ARG A 298 -9.74 26.43 8.31
C ARG A 298 -8.88 25.17 8.30
N LEU A 299 -8.04 24.94 9.32
CA LEU A 299 -7.24 23.70 9.41
C LEU A 299 -8.15 22.46 9.55
N GLU A 300 -9.21 22.54 10.35
CA GLU A 300 -10.19 21.44 10.47
C GLU A 300 -10.98 21.21 9.17
N ALA A 301 -11.45 22.27 8.50
CA ALA A 301 -12.14 22.19 7.21
C ALA A 301 -11.25 21.57 6.12
N LEU A 302 -9.96 21.95 6.07
CA LEU A 302 -8.96 21.34 5.19
C LEU A 302 -8.75 19.86 5.53
N THR A 303 -8.64 19.51 6.81
CA THR A 303 -8.37 18.14 7.28
C THR A 303 -9.53 17.20 6.94
N TYR A 304 -10.76 17.57 7.29
CA TYR A 304 -11.95 16.81 6.92
C TYR A 304 -12.12 16.71 5.40
N SER A 305 -11.81 17.77 4.64
CA SER A 305 -11.83 17.73 3.17
C SER A 305 -10.81 16.73 2.61
N ALA A 306 -9.59 16.69 3.15
CA ALA A 306 -8.54 15.76 2.72
C ALA A 306 -8.92 14.30 2.98
N ILE A 307 -9.43 13.99 4.19
CA ILE A 307 -9.89 12.65 4.57
C ILE A 307 -11.05 12.20 3.66
N TYR A 308 -12.08 13.02 3.54
CA TYR A 308 -13.28 12.71 2.77
C TYR A 308 -13.00 12.54 1.27
N LEU A 309 -12.21 13.44 0.67
CA LEU A 309 -11.79 13.29 -0.74
C LEU A 309 -10.93 12.05 -0.95
N LYS A 310 -10.02 11.72 -0.02
CA LYS A 310 -9.19 10.53 -0.12
C LYS A 310 -10.03 9.25 -0.10
N TRP A 311 -11.02 9.17 0.78
CA TRP A 311 -11.93 8.01 0.87
C TRP A 311 -12.90 7.88 -0.31
N ILE A 312 -13.29 8.99 -0.95
CA ILE A 312 -13.99 8.95 -2.24
C ILE A 312 -13.04 8.40 -3.33
N TYR A 313 -11.80 8.90 -3.38
CA TYR A 313 -10.82 8.49 -4.39
C TYR A 313 -10.41 7.02 -4.27
N THR A 314 -10.38 6.44 -3.07
CA THR A 314 -10.15 5.00 -2.84
C THR A 314 -11.41 4.14 -2.91
N GLY A 315 -12.60 4.71 -3.12
CA GLY A 315 -13.87 3.97 -3.20
C GLY A 315 -14.46 3.53 -1.87
N GLN A 316 -13.87 3.91 -0.74
CA GLN A 316 -14.43 3.71 0.61
C GLN A 316 -15.71 4.53 0.83
N ILE A 317 -15.88 5.62 0.07
CA ILE A 317 -17.13 6.38 -0.06
C ILE A 317 -17.62 6.24 -1.51
N PRO A 318 -18.61 5.37 -1.78
CA PRO A 318 -19.11 5.17 -3.13
C PRO A 318 -19.90 6.38 -3.65
N CYS A 319 -19.83 6.58 -4.98
CA CYS A 319 -20.58 7.57 -5.74
C CYS A 319 -21.66 6.89 -6.59
N PHE A 320 -22.92 7.17 -6.28
CA PHE A 320 -24.09 6.60 -6.94
C PHE A 320 -24.70 7.54 -7.97
N GLU A 321 -25.33 6.99 -9.01
CA GLU A 321 -26.21 7.79 -9.89
C GLU A 321 -27.39 8.35 -9.10
N ASP A 322 -27.65 9.66 -9.25
CA ASP A 322 -29.02 10.18 -9.20
C ASP A 322 -29.56 10.31 -10.62
N GLY A 323 -30.89 10.48 -10.76
CA GLY A 323 -31.55 10.55 -12.08
C GLY A 323 -31.26 11.82 -12.90
N GLY A 324 -30.19 12.54 -12.58
CA GLY A 324 -29.72 13.72 -13.30
C GLY A 324 -28.80 13.37 -14.48
N HIS A 325 -28.50 14.39 -15.30
CA HIS A 325 -27.57 14.28 -16.42
C HIS A 325 -26.40 15.26 -16.23
N HIS A 326 -25.46 14.90 -15.35
CA HIS A 326 -24.30 15.72 -15.04
C HIS A 326 -23.04 15.16 -15.70
N ARG A 327 -22.53 15.90 -16.69
CA ARG A 327 -21.32 15.57 -17.44
C ARG A 327 -20.04 15.82 -16.62
N PRO A 328 -18.89 15.25 -17.03
CA PRO A 328 -17.59 15.45 -16.37
C PRO A 328 -17.20 16.92 -16.18
N ASN A 329 -17.64 17.83 -17.06
CA ASN A 329 -17.34 19.26 -16.96
C ASN A 329 -17.81 19.91 -15.64
N LYS A 330 -18.95 19.47 -15.08
CA LYS A 330 -19.40 20.00 -13.78
C LYS A 330 -18.45 19.60 -12.64
N HIS A 331 -17.81 18.44 -12.74
CA HIS A 331 -16.81 17.97 -11.78
C HIS A 331 -15.50 18.74 -11.94
N ALA A 332 -15.07 18.97 -13.20
CA ALA A 332 -13.92 19.81 -13.53
C ALA A 332 -14.10 21.27 -13.06
N GLU A 333 -15.27 21.88 -13.28
CA GLU A 333 -15.61 23.22 -12.80
C GLU A 333 -15.49 23.34 -11.27
N ILE A 334 -16.08 22.40 -10.52
CA ILE A 334 -16.02 22.42 -9.05
C ILE A 334 -14.58 22.17 -8.57
N SER A 335 -13.87 21.22 -9.17
CA SER A 335 -12.45 20.96 -8.90
C SER A 335 -11.59 22.21 -9.08
N ARG A 336 -11.79 22.94 -10.19
CA ARG A 336 -11.13 24.23 -10.45
C ARG A 336 -11.42 25.25 -9.36
N HIS A 337 -12.65 25.31 -8.84
CA HIS A 337 -12.97 26.20 -7.73
C HIS A 337 -12.26 25.78 -6.43
N ILE A 338 -12.30 24.50 -6.04
CA ILE A 338 -11.58 23.99 -4.87
C ILE A 338 -10.07 24.29 -4.99
N PHE A 339 -9.48 23.97 -6.14
CA PHE A 339 -8.07 24.22 -6.44
C PHE A 339 -7.71 25.70 -6.33
N ARG A 340 -8.56 26.61 -6.83
CA ARG A 340 -8.35 28.06 -6.72
C ARG A 340 -8.38 28.56 -5.27
N GLU A 341 -9.17 27.96 -4.38
CA GLU A 341 -9.17 28.38 -2.97
C GLU A 341 -7.96 27.81 -2.21
N ILE A 342 -7.64 26.50 -2.35
CA ILE A 342 -6.50 25.90 -1.65
C ILE A 342 -5.14 26.46 -2.14
N GLU A 343 -4.99 26.81 -3.42
CA GLU A 343 -3.76 27.49 -3.88
C GLU A 343 -3.63 28.93 -3.38
N LYS A 344 -4.72 29.65 -3.09
CA LYS A 344 -4.63 30.97 -2.41
C LYS A 344 -4.11 30.81 -0.99
N ILE A 345 -4.61 29.81 -0.27
CA ILE A 345 -4.16 29.49 1.10
C ILE A 345 -2.68 29.06 1.06
N TYR A 346 -2.31 28.12 0.19
CA TYR A 346 -0.91 27.68 0.04
C TYR A 346 0.06 28.81 -0.36
N SER A 347 -0.41 29.79 -1.15
CA SER A 347 0.41 30.92 -1.62
C SER A 347 0.48 32.09 -0.62
N ALA A 348 -0.21 32.04 0.52
CA ALA A 348 -0.22 33.14 1.48
C ALA A 348 0.98 33.09 2.44
N LYS A 349 1.63 34.23 2.68
CA LYS A 349 2.91 34.33 3.42
C LYS A 349 2.84 34.00 4.91
N SER A 350 1.63 33.82 5.45
CA SER A 350 1.36 33.58 6.87
C SER A 350 0.73 32.21 7.14
N THR A 351 0.61 31.35 6.13
CA THR A 351 -0.08 30.07 6.24
C THR A 351 0.69 29.11 7.17
N PRO A 352 0.02 28.53 8.20
CA PRO A 352 0.61 27.51 9.06
C PRO A 352 1.17 26.33 8.27
N ALA A 353 2.27 25.74 8.76
CA ALA A 353 2.90 24.60 8.11
C ALA A 353 1.94 23.39 8.03
N GLN A 354 1.14 23.19 9.07
CA GLN A 354 0.08 22.18 9.14
C GLN A 354 -0.90 22.27 7.96
N GLU A 355 -1.39 23.47 7.63
CA GLU A 355 -2.32 23.66 6.51
C GLU A 355 -1.66 23.34 5.16
N MET A 356 -0.40 23.74 4.97
CA MET A 356 0.34 23.39 3.75
C MET A 356 0.47 21.86 3.60
N LEU A 357 0.79 21.12 4.66
CA LEU A 357 0.87 19.66 4.62
C LEU A 357 -0.48 19.01 4.27
N VAL A 358 -1.60 19.52 4.82
CA VAL A 358 -2.95 19.00 4.53
C VAL A 358 -3.39 19.32 3.10
N ILE A 359 -3.12 20.53 2.60
CA ILE A 359 -3.43 20.92 1.21
C ILE A 359 -2.73 20.00 0.19
N ARG A 360 -1.49 19.57 0.46
CA ARG A 360 -0.77 18.58 -0.37
C ARG A 360 -1.50 17.23 -0.49
N LYS A 361 -2.33 16.85 0.49
CA LYS A 361 -3.15 15.62 0.42
C LYS A 361 -4.49 15.82 -0.31
N ILE A 362 -4.98 17.06 -0.42
CA ILE A 362 -6.18 17.41 -1.21
C ILE A 362 -5.89 17.33 -2.71
N HIS A 363 -4.78 17.92 -3.17
CA HIS A 363 -4.49 18.10 -4.61
C HIS A 363 -4.63 16.82 -5.47
N PRO A 364 -4.11 15.64 -5.09
CA PRO A 364 -4.19 14.43 -5.91
C PRO A 364 -5.61 13.85 -6.04
N CYS A 365 -6.54 14.22 -5.15
CA CYS A 365 -7.90 13.68 -5.13
C CYS A 365 -8.89 14.48 -5.99
N LEU A 366 -8.42 15.53 -6.67
CA LEU A 366 -9.23 16.45 -7.48
C LEU A 366 -9.12 16.11 -8.97
N PRO A 367 -10.23 16.05 -9.76
CA PRO A 367 -10.16 15.82 -11.19
C PRO A 367 -9.49 16.96 -11.95
N SER A 368 -8.98 16.63 -13.13
CA SER A 368 -8.39 17.54 -14.09
C SER A 368 -9.42 18.52 -14.64
N PHE A 369 -9.04 19.79 -14.77
CA PHE A 369 -9.89 20.86 -15.32
C PHE A 369 -9.25 21.57 -16.52
N LYS A 370 -8.50 20.80 -17.32
CA LYS A 370 -8.09 21.20 -18.68
C LYS A 370 -9.30 21.60 -19.54
N ALA A 371 -9.04 22.41 -20.57
CA ALA A 371 -10.05 22.93 -21.49
C ALA A 371 -10.99 21.85 -22.05
N GLU A 372 -10.42 20.70 -22.42
CA GLU A 372 -11.14 19.53 -22.97
C GLU A 372 -12.15 18.89 -22.00
N PHE A 373 -11.86 18.91 -20.68
CA PHE A 373 -12.76 18.39 -19.66
C PHE A 373 -13.79 19.43 -19.21
N THR A 374 -13.44 20.72 -19.25
CA THR A 374 -14.40 21.83 -19.01
C THR A 374 -15.31 22.13 -20.20
N ALA A 375 -15.10 21.51 -21.37
CA ALA A 375 -15.95 21.65 -22.53
C ALA A 375 -17.37 21.13 -22.26
N SER A 376 -18.37 21.59 -23.02
CA SER A 376 -19.79 21.21 -22.80
C SER A 376 -20.09 19.72 -23.04
N VAL A 377 -19.23 19.01 -23.78
CA VAL A 377 -19.37 17.58 -24.10
C VAL A 377 -17.98 16.89 -24.03
N PRO A 378 -17.44 16.63 -22.83
CA PRO A 378 -16.15 15.96 -22.67
C PRO A 378 -16.31 14.43 -22.76
N LEU A 379 -15.19 13.70 -22.89
CA LEU A 379 -15.11 12.23 -22.90
C LEU A 379 -16.09 11.55 -23.88
N THR A 380 -16.27 12.11 -25.08
CA THR A 380 -17.23 11.58 -26.08
C THR A 380 -16.85 10.21 -26.64
N ARG A 381 -15.57 9.84 -26.64
CA ARG A 381 -15.05 8.63 -27.30
C ARG A 381 -15.75 7.34 -26.84
N ILE A 382 -16.12 7.24 -25.56
CA ILE A 382 -16.84 6.07 -25.01
C ILE A 382 -18.22 5.85 -25.64
N ARG A 383 -18.92 6.92 -26.06
CA ARG A 383 -20.17 6.81 -26.83
C ARG A 383 -19.90 6.13 -28.15
N ASP A 384 -18.88 6.58 -28.87
CA ASP A 384 -18.61 6.15 -30.24
C ASP A 384 -18.06 4.71 -30.25
N ILE A 385 -17.23 4.35 -29.28
CA ILE A 385 -16.86 2.96 -28.92
C ILE A 385 -18.12 2.10 -28.68
N ALA A 386 -19.03 2.55 -27.81
CA ALA A 386 -20.25 1.81 -27.46
C ALA A 386 -21.29 1.72 -28.61
N HIS A 387 -21.07 2.41 -29.75
CA HIS A 387 -21.93 2.31 -30.93
C HIS A 387 -21.35 1.45 -32.06
N ARG A 388 -20.09 0.99 -31.96
CA ARG A 388 -19.39 0.15 -32.95
C ARG A 388 -20.11 -1.15 -33.30
N ASN A 389 -19.87 -1.65 -34.52
CA ASN A 389 -20.51 -2.85 -35.07
C ASN A 389 -19.60 -4.08 -35.11
N ASP A 390 -18.31 -3.91 -34.82
CA ASP A 390 -17.27 -4.96 -34.79
C ASP A 390 -16.99 -5.51 -33.38
N ILE A 391 -17.95 -5.34 -32.45
CA ILE A 391 -17.91 -5.87 -31.09
C ILE A 391 -19.18 -6.69 -30.75
N PRO A 392 -19.08 -7.74 -29.91
CA PRO A 392 -20.25 -8.52 -29.49
C PRO A 392 -21.33 -7.68 -28.82
N HIS A 393 -22.61 -8.05 -29.02
CA HIS A 393 -23.74 -7.31 -28.46
C HIS A 393 -23.69 -7.21 -26.93
N ASP A 394 -23.30 -8.30 -26.26
CA ASP A 394 -23.13 -8.36 -24.81
C ASP A 394 -22.11 -7.33 -24.31
N LEU A 395 -20.91 -7.31 -24.90
CA LEU A 395 -19.86 -6.33 -24.58
C LEU A 395 -20.32 -4.90 -24.88
N LYS A 396 -21.09 -4.69 -25.96
CA LYS A 396 -21.68 -3.39 -26.31
C LYS A 396 -22.66 -2.89 -25.24
N GLN A 397 -23.47 -3.77 -24.66
CA GLN A 397 -24.32 -3.40 -23.51
C GLN A 397 -23.49 -3.21 -22.24
N GLU A 398 -22.49 -4.05 -21.98
CA GLU A 398 -21.63 -3.95 -20.79
C GLU A 398 -20.85 -2.63 -20.73
N ILE A 399 -20.24 -2.20 -21.84
CA ILE A 399 -19.59 -0.88 -21.96
C ILE A 399 -20.62 0.24 -21.76
N LYS A 400 -21.79 0.13 -22.38
CA LYS A 400 -22.86 1.14 -22.32
C LYS A 400 -23.42 1.33 -20.91
N HIS A 401 -23.76 0.24 -20.23
CA HIS A 401 -24.44 0.26 -18.93
C HIS A 401 -23.49 0.31 -17.74
N THR A 402 -22.23 -0.13 -17.89
CA THR A 402 -21.22 -0.05 -16.80
C THR A 402 -20.45 1.27 -16.84
N ILE A 403 -20.16 1.84 -18.02
CA ILE A 403 -19.25 3.00 -18.18
C ILE A 403 -19.96 4.18 -18.87
N GLN A 404 -20.54 3.99 -20.06
CA GLN A 404 -21.04 5.10 -20.87
C GLN A 404 -22.22 5.86 -20.22
N ASN A 405 -23.14 5.15 -19.55
CA ASN A 405 -24.29 5.76 -18.89
C ASN A 405 -23.86 6.55 -17.64
N LYS A 406 -23.01 5.96 -16.80
CA LYS A 406 -22.49 6.58 -15.57
C LYS A 406 -21.79 7.90 -15.86
N LEU A 407 -20.77 7.90 -16.72
CA LEU A 407 -20.04 9.12 -17.10
C LEU A 407 -20.92 10.24 -17.69
N HIS A 408 -22.13 9.92 -18.16
CA HIS A 408 -23.12 10.89 -18.67
C HIS A 408 -24.20 11.31 -17.65
N ARG A 409 -24.12 10.84 -16.40
CA ARG A 409 -25.08 11.08 -15.30
C ARG A 409 -24.38 11.49 -14.01
N ASN A 410 -23.45 10.65 -13.58
CA ASN A 410 -22.54 10.80 -12.45
C ASN A 410 -21.23 10.08 -12.82
N ALA A 411 -20.22 10.85 -13.22
CA ALA A 411 -18.86 10.32 -13.28
C ALA A 411 -18.35 10.10 -11.85
N GLY A 412 -17.66 9.00 -11.59
CA GLY A 412 -17.04 8.72 -10.28
C GLY A 412 -15.74 7.95 -10.42
N PRO A 413 -14.86 7.93 -9.39
CA PRO A 413 -13.61 7.17 -9.42
C PRO A 413 -13.82 5.67 -9.75
N GLU A 414 -15.00 5.13 -9.45
CA GLU A 414 -15.47 3.80 -9.86
C GLU A 414 -15.35 3.56 -11.38
N ASP A 415 -15.58 4.59 -12.20
CA ASP A 415 -15.58 4.48 -13.67
C ASP A 415 -14.17 4.26 -14.22
N LEU A 416 -13.14 4.73 -13.52
CA LEU A 416 -11.75 4.47 -13.87
C LEU A 416 -11.39 3.00 -13.59
N VAL A 417 -11.78 2.45 -12.43
CA VAL A 417 -11.62 1.01 -12.13
C VAL A 417 -12.39 0.16 -13.14
N ALA A 418 -13.64 0.54 -13.44
CA ALA A 418 -14.47 -0.20 -14.38
C ALA A 418 -13.90 -0.18 -15.81
N THR A 419 -13.25 0.91 -16.20
CA THR A 419 -12.57 1.03 -17.50
C THR A 419 -11.24 0.28 -17.51
N GLU A 420 -10.44 0.31 -16.43
CA GLU A 420 -9.20 -0.48 -16.32
C GLU A 420 -9.49 -1.98 -16.34
N ALA A 421 -10.49 -2.45 -15.58
CA ALA A 421 -10.95 -3.83 -15.58
C ALA A 421 -11.53 -4.26 -16.95
N MET A 422 -12.24 -3.37 -17.65
CA MET A 422 -12.73 -3.64 -19.01
C MET A 422 -11.57 -3.72 -20.01
N LEU A 423 -10.58 -2.81 -19.92
CA LEU A 423 -9.39 -2.82 -20.77
C LEU A 423 -8.61 -4.13 -20.59
N ALA A 424 -8.32 -4.51 -19.34
CA ALA A 424 -7.64 -5.77 -19.01
C ALA A 424 -8.40 -7.01 -19.53
N ARG A 425 -9.74 -6.97 -19.56
CA ARG A 425 -10.56 -8.03 -20.13
C ARG A 425 -10.47 -8.11 -21.66
N ILE A 426 -10.53 -6.99 -22.37
CA ILE A 426 -10.46 -6.99 -23.85
C ILE A 426 -9.04 -7.21 -24.40
N THR A 427 -7.99 -6.98 -23.59
CA THR A 427 -6.60 -7.30 -23.98
C THR A 427 -6.14 -8.70 -23.55
N LYS A 428 -6.90 -9.40 -22.69
CA LYS A 428 -6.58 -10.73 -22.14
C LYS A 428 -6.27 -11.78 -23.21
N THR A 429 -6.93 -11.70 -24.36
CA THR A 429 -6.75 -12.60 -25.50
C THR A 429 -6.35 -11.77 -26.74
N PRO A 430 -5.06 -11.72 -27.10
CA PRO A 430 -4.63 -11.00 -28.29
C PRO A 430 -5.33 -11.51 -29.56
N GLY A 431 -6.03 -10.61 -30.26
CA GLY A 431 -6.80 -10.92 -31.48
C GLY A 431 -8.26 -11.35 -31.28
N GLU A 432 -8.79 -11.40 -30.05
CA GLU A 432 -10.23 -11.66 -29.80
C GLU A 432 -11.13 -10.50 -30.26
N TYR A 433 -10.61 -9.27 -30.23
CA TYR A 433 -11.28 -8.05 -30.67
C TYR A 433 -10.46 -7.33 -31.74
N SER A 434 -11.09 -6.45 -32.52
CA SER A 434 -10.38 -5.68 -33.54
C SER A 434 -9.36 -4.74 -32.90
N GLU A 435 -8.17 -4.67 -33.49
CA GLU A 435 -7.07 -3.82 -33.01
C GLU A 435 -7.51 -2.34 -32.98
N ALA A 436 -8.27 -1.91 -34.00
CA ALA A 436 -8.87 -0.58 -34.07
C ALA A 436 -9.97 -0.31 -33.02
N PHE A 437 -10.54 -1.31 -32.35
CA PHE A 437 -11.39 -1.13 -31.16
C PHE A 437 -10.51 -1.03 -29.91
N VAL A 438 -9.54 -1.93 -29.74
CA VAL A 438 -8.64 -1.96 -28.58
C VAL A 438 -7.85 -0.66 -28.46
N GLU A 439 -7.29 -0.13 -29.55
CA GLU A 439 -6.58 1.17 -29.54
C GLU A 439 -7.50 2.34 -29.19
N GLN A 440 -8.74 2.38 -29.69
CA GLN A 440 -9.69 3.42 -29.28
C GLN A 440 -10.07 3.31 -27.79
N PHE A 441 -10.13 2.10 -27.25
CA PHE A 441 -10.38 1.87 -25.82
C PHE A 441 -9.16 2.25 -24.97
N LYS A 442 -7.93 1.97 -25.41
CA LYS A 442 -6.70 2.47 -24.77
C LYS A 442 -6.64 4.00 -24.73
N ILE A 443 -6.94 4.66 -25.84
CA ILE A 443 -6.98 6.14 -25.91
C ILE A 443 -8.06 6.68 -24.96
N PHE A 444 -9.26 6.09 -24.94
CA PHE A 444 -10.30 6.47 -23.98
C PHE A 444 -9.86 6.24 -22.51
N TYR A 445 -9.18 5.13 -22.21
CA TYR A 445 -8.63 4.90 -20.88
C TYR A 445 -7.58 5.97 -20.50
N GLY A 446 -6.74 6.40 -21.44
CA GLY A 446 -5.83 7.53 -21.27
C GLY A 446 -6.56 8.85 -20.97
N GLU A 447 -7.59 9.19 -21.75
CA GLU A 447 -8.46 10.36 -21.52
C GLU A 447 -9.09 10.33 -20.12
N LEU A 448 -9.51 9.15 -19.65
CA LEU A 448 -10.13 8.96 -18.34
C LEU A 448 -9.10 9.03 -17.20
N LYS A 449 -7.94 8.38 -17.35
CA LYS A 449 -6.81 8.40 -16.41
C LYS A 449 -6.33 9.83 -16.18
N ASP A 450 -6.24 10.62 -17.25
CA ASP A 450 -5.90 12.05 -17.22
C ASP A 450 -7.03 12.91 -16.60
N PHE A 451 -8.31 12.62 -16.87
CA PHE A 451 -9.42 13.27 -16.19
C PHE A 451 -9.40 13.08 -14.67
N PHE A 452 -9.01 11.90 -14.17
CA PHE A 452 -8.84 11.61 -12.74
C PHE A 452 -7.44 11.94 -12.19
N ASN A 453 -6.55 12.57 -12.98
CA ASN A 453 -5.14 12.83 -12.65
C ASN A 453 -4.32 11.58 -12.22
N ALA A 454 -4.81 10.38 -12.54
CA ALA A 454 -4.28 9.07 -12.13
C ALA A 454 -3.05 8.62 -12.96
N GLY A 455 -2.34 9.57 -13.57
CA GLY A 455 -1.15 9.31 -14.37
C GLY A 455 0.02 8.76 -13.56
N SER A 456 0.91 8.02 -14.22
CA SER A 456 2.23 7.69 -13.67
C SER A 456 3.09 8.95 -13.57
N LEU A 457 4.16 8.91 -12.78
CA LEU A 457 5.07 10.06 -12.67
C LEU A 457 5.70 10.43 -14.02
N LEU A 458 5.98 9.44 -14.88
CA LEU A 458 6.56 9.69 -16.19
C LEU A 458 5.54 10.36 -17.12
N GLU A 459 4.28 9.91 -17.13
CA GLU A 459 3.18 10.56 -17.86
C GLU A 459 2.93 12.00 -17.37
N GLN A 460 2.95 12.23 -16.05
CA GLN A 460 2.80 13.56 -15.46
C GLN A 460 3.92 14.50 -15.90
N VAL A 461 5.18 14.06 -15.81
CA VAL A 461 6.37 14.81 -16.26
C VAL A 461 6.29 15.12 -17.76
N GLU A 462 6.01 14.12 -18.59
CA GLU A 462 5.89 14.26 -20.05
C GLU A 462 4.81 15.30 -20.42
N SER A 463 3.67 15.27 -19.73
CA SER A 463 2.55 16.19 -19.96
C SER A 463 2.86 17.67 -19.68
N MET A 464 4.00 17.99 -19.06
CA MET A 464 4.40 19.37 -18.75
C MET A 464 5.40 19.98 -19.74
N LYS A 465 6.02 19.20 -20.64
CA LYS A 465 7.10 19.69 -21.53
C LYS A 465 6.77 21.00 -22.24
N GLU A 466 5.59 21.08 -22.85
CA GLU A 466 5.08 22.27 -23.57
C GLU A 466 4.99 23.55 -22.74
N SER A 467 5.07 23.46 -21.40
CA SER A 467 4.90 24.57 -20.47
C SER A 467 6.20 25.07 -19.82
N LEU A 468 7.33 24.40 -20.11
CA LEU A 468 8.62 24.68 -19.48
C LEU A 468 9.46 25.63 -20.35
N SER A 469 10.32 26.42 -19.71
CA SER A 469 11.41 27.10 -20.40
C SER A 469 12.44 26.09 -20.92
N GLU A 470 13.32 26.52 -21.82
CA GLU A 470 14.48 25.75 -22.29
C GLU A 470 15.27 25.13 -21.12
N SER A 471 15.59 25.93 -20.11
CA SER A 471 16.22 25.48 -18.85
C SER A 471 15.37 24.50 -18.02
N GLY A 472 14.04 24.56 -18.10
CA GLY A 472 13.14 23.60 -17.47
C GLY A 472 13.10 22.27 -18.24
N LEU A 473 13.18 22.32 -19.56
CA LEU A 473 13.30 21.14 -20.43
C LEU A 473 14.63 20.42 -20.24
N GLU A 474 15.74 21.16 -20.06
CA GLU A 474 17.04 20.58 -19.70
C GLU A 474 16.95 19.77 -18.41
N VAL A 475 16.47 20.39 -17.31
CA VAL A 475 16.32 19.74 -15.99
C VAL A 475 15.36 18.55 -16.06
N LEU A 476 14.22 18.67 -16.76
CA LEU A 476 13.30 17.57 -17.00
C LEU A 476 13.97 16.41 -17.77
N SER A 477 14.70 16.72 -18.83
CA SER A 477 15.38 15.69 -19.65
C SER A 477 16.44 14.94 -18.85
N SER A 478 17.13 15.64 -17.93
CA SER A 478 18.07 15.04 -16.99
C SER A 478 17.37 14.07 -16.02
N PHE A 479 16.22 14.45 -15.47
CA PHE A 479 15.41 13.56 -14.62
C PHE A 479 14.88 12.33 -15.38
N VAL A 480 14.33 12.51 -16.58
CA VAL A 480 13.82 11.38 -17.39
C VAL A 480 14.96 10.43 -17.80
N LYS A 481 16.14 10.97 -18.14
CA LYS A 481 17.34 10.19 -18.50
C LYS A 481 17.98 9.47 -17.30
N THR A 482 17.98 10.07 -16.11
CA THR A 482 18.46 9.43 -14.88
C THR A 482 17.50 8.33 -14.43
N LYS A 483 16.19 8.62 -14.32
CA LYS A 483 15.15 7.62 -14.00
C LYS A 483 15.24 6.42 -14.93
N LYS A 484 15.26 6.61 -16.26
CA LYS A 484 15.31 5.50 -17.22
C LYS A 484 16.56 4.62 -17.05
N ARG A 485 17.73 5.20 -16.72
CA ARG A 485 18.94 4.42 -16.39
C ARG A 485 18.77 3.64 -15.09
N LEU A 486 18.15 4.23 -14.07
CA LEU A 486 17.89 3.57 -12.80
C LEU A 486 16.87 2.43 -12.94
N ASP A 487 15.80 2.62 -13.72
CA ASP A 487 14.83 1.57 -14.04
C ASP A 487 15.54 0.39 -14.72
N GLN A 488 16.31 0.65 -15.78
CA GLN A 488 17.10 -0.37 -16.49
C GLN A 488 18.19 -1.03 -15.64
N SER A 489 18.67 -0.37 -14.59
CA SER A 489 19.66 -0.95 -13.66
C SER A 489 19.07 -2.01 -12.72
N GLY A 490 17.75 -2.07 -12.56
CA GLY A 490 17.09 -3.08 -11.72
C GLY A 490 17.13 -4.50 -12.31
N ASP A 491 17.13 -4.62 -13.64
CA ASP A 491 17.16 -5.91 -14.34
C ASP A 491 18.58 -6.43 -14.62
N ALA A 492 19.59 -5.56 -14.49
CA ALA A 492 20.97 -5.83 -14.88
C ALA A 492 21.78 -6.50 -13.75
N LYS A 493 22.08 -7.80 -13.90
CA LYS A 493 22.89 -8.59 -12.94
C LYS A 493 24.37 -8.18 -12.88
N ASP A 494 24.81 -7.32 -13.79
CA ASP A 494 26.23 -7.04 -14.07
C ASP A 494 26.73 -5.69 -13.53
N LEU A 495 25.89 -4.91 -12.83
CA LEU A 495 26.32 -3.68 -12.16
C LEU A 495 26.96 -3.98 -10.81
N ASP A 496 28.07 -3.30 -10.53
CA ASP A 496 28.68 -3.30 -9.21
C ASP A 496 27.80 -2.52 -8.21
N LYS A 497 27.86 -2.88 -6.92
CA LYS A 497 27.07 -2.22 -5.87
C LYS A 497 27.28 -0.69 -5.84
N ASN A 498 28.50 -0.23 -6.15
CA ASN A 498 28.87 1.18 -6.09
C ASN A 498 28.30 1.95 -7.29
N GLY A 499 28.36 1.38 -8.50
CA GLY A 499 27.71 1.90 -9.70
C GLY A 499 26.19 2.05 -9.55
N SER A 500 25.53 1.07 -8.91
CA SER A 500 24.09 1.16 -8.60
C SER A 500 23.75 2.34 -7.68
N ILE A 501 24.49 2.51 -6.58
CA ILE A 501 24.34 3.64 -5.65
C ILE A 501 24.56 4.98 -6.37
N LYS A 502 25.58 5.07 -7.23
CA LYS A 502 25.84 6.29 -8.01
C LYS A 502 24.70 6.65 -8.97
N VAL A 503 24.16 5.69 -9.72
CA VAL A 503 23.02 5.94 -10.63
C VAL A 503 21.77 6.37 -9.85
N LEU A 504 21.55 5.79 -8.68
CA LEU A 504 20.47 6.21 -7.79
C LEU A 504 20.69 7.65 -7.28
N MET A 505 21.91 8.00 -6.89
CA MET A 505 22.25 9.33 -6.38
C MET A 505 22.16 10.42 -7.47
N GLU A 506 22.63 10.14 -8.70
CA GLU A 506 22.39 10.98 -9.87
C GLU A 506 20.88 11.21 -10.12
N THR A 507 20.05 10.20 -9.85
CA THR A 507 18.58 10.29 -9.99
C THR A 507 17.95 11.13 -8.86
N LEU A 508 18.42 11.00 -7.61
CA LEU A 508 18.00 11.85 -6.48
C LEU A 508 18.33 13.33 -6.73
N GLN A 509 19.53 13.62 -7.23
CA GLN A 509 19.97 14.98 -7.57
C GLN A 509 19.13 15.59 -8.70
N ALA A 510 18.86 14.82 -9.76
CA ALA A 510 18.01 15.28 -10.87
C ALA A 510 16.54 15.48 -10.46
N LEU A 511 15.99 14.59 -9.62
CA LEU A 511 14.66 14.73 -9.02
C LEU A 511 14.57 16.02 -8.20
N SER A 512 15.51 16.23 -7.26
CA SER A 512 15.53 17.40 -6.39
C SER A 512 15.65 18.70 -7.21
N SER A 513 16.45 18.69 -8.27
CA SER A 513 16.59 19.81 -9.21
C SER A 513 15.28 20.14 -9.93
N LEU A 514 14.57 19.12 -10.45
CA LEU A 514 13.28 19.30 -11.11
C LEU A 514 12.21 19.80 -10.14
N ARG A 515 12.14 19.24 -8.93
CA ARG A 515 11.19 19.66 -7.89
C ARG A 515 11.46 21.10 -7.44
N SER A 516 12.72 21.48 -7.26
CA SER A 516 13.14 22.87 -6.97
C SER A 516 12.71 23.85 -8.08
N PHE A 517 12.87 23.47 -9.35
CA PHE A 517 12.44 24.28 -10.50
C PHE A 517 10.92 24.51 -10.49
N LEU A 518 10.13 23.43 -10.31
CA LEU A 518 8.67 23.52 -10.28
C LEU A 518 8.19 24.41 -9.13
N ILE A 519 8.78 24.28 -7.94
CA ILE A 519 8.44 25.09 -6.76
C ILE A 519 8.73 26.58 -7.01
N LYS A 520 9.88 26.94 -7.58
CA LYS A 520 10.21 28.34 -7.92
C LYS A 520 9.23 28.95 -8.92
N GLY A 521 8.68 28.16 -9.86
CA GLY A 521 7.58 28.62 -10.71
C GLY A 521 6.26 28.82 -9.93
N LEU A 522 5.97 27.94 -8.97
CA LEU A 522 4.78 28.00 -8.12
C LEU A 522 4.83 29.15 -7.08
N GLU A 523 6.01 29.57 -6.61
CA GLU A 523 6.22 30.72 -5.70
C GLU A 523 5.59 32.04 -6.20
N SER A 524 5.39 32.18 -7.51
CA SER A 524 4.70 33.32 -8.13
C SER A 524 3.24 33.52 -7.66
N GLY A 525 2.66 32.52 -6.99
CA GLY A 525 1.29 32.52 -6.48
C GLY A 525 0.22 32.50 -7.56
N LEU A 526 -1.06 32.52 -7.15
CA LEU A 526 -2.18 32.58 -8.08
C LEU A 526 -2.79 34.00 -8.14
N ARG A 527 -2.64 34.68 -9.28
CA ARG A 527 -3.29 35.98 -9.52
C ARG A 527 -4.81 35.83 -9.61
N LYS A 528 -5.57 36.85 -9.19
CA LYS A 528 -7.05 36.82 -9.19
C LYS A 528 -7.62 36.71 -10.62
N ASP A 529 -6.95 37.35 -11.57
CA ASP A 529 -7.21 37.43 -13.00
C ASP A 529 -6.55 36.31 -13.84
N ALA A 530 -5.93 35.31 -13.20
CA ALA A 530 -5.27 34.22 -13.92
C ALA A 530 -6.26 33.47 -14.86
N PRO A 531 -5.91 33.28 -16.15
CA PRO A 531 -6.78 32.59 -17.10
C PRO A 531 -6.82 31.09 -16.80
N ASP A 532 -7.96 30.44 -17.07
CA ASP A 532 -8.21 29.05 -16.67
C ASP A 532 -7.16 28.04 -17.19
N THR A 533 -6.56 28.30 -18.35
CA THR A 533 -5.43 27.51 -18.89
C THR A 533 -4.19 27.55 -18.01
N ALA A 534 -3.85 28.72 -17.43
CA ALA A 534 -2.74 28.85 -16.49
C ALA A 534 -3.05 28.17 -15.15
N ILE A 535 -4.32 28.15 -14.72
CA ILE A 535 -4.75 27.43 -13.51
C ILE A 535 -4.64 25.92 -13.72
N ALA A 536 -5.07 25.41 -14.88
CA ALA A 536 -4.95 23.99 -15.23
C ALA A 536 -3.47 23.57 -15.38
N MET A 537 -2.61 24.46 -15.91
CA MET A 537 -1.17 24.21 -15.93
C MET A 537 -0.57 24.17 -14.52
N ARG A 538 -1.01 25.07 -13.63
CA ARG A 538 -0.62 25.07 -12.21
C ARG A 538 -1.05 23.79 -11.49
N GLN A 539 -2.19 23.19 -11.87
CA GLN A 539 -2.61 21.87 -11.39
C GLN A 539 -1.62 20.77 -11.81
N LYS A 540 -1.22 20.70 -13.09
CA LYS A 540 -0.18 19.75 -13.56
C LYS A 540 1.12 19.90 -12.76
N TRP A 541 1.61 21.14 -12.62
CA TRP A 541 2.87 21.44 -11.92
C TRP A 541 2.82 21.01 -10.45
N ARG A 542 1.73 21.29 -9.74
CA ARG A 542 1.52 20.84 -8.35
C ARG A 542 1.46 19.32 -8.23
N LEU A 543 0.76 18.64 -9.14
CA LEU A 543 0.64 17.18 -9.13
C LEU A 543 1.97 16.49 -9.39
N CYS A 544 2.75 16.97 -10.37
CA CYS A 544 4.10 16.45 -10.59
C CYS A 544 5.05 16.77 -9.42
N GLU A 545 4.94 17.95 -8.79
CA GLU A 545 5.75 18.33 -7.62
C GLU A 545 5.50 17.39 -6.43
N ILE A 546 4.25 16.98 -6.19
CA ILE A 546 3.87 15.96 -5.21
C ILE A 546 4.29 14.55 -5.69
N GLY A 547 4.16 14.24 -6.98
CA GLY A 547 4.62 12.95 -7.54
C GLY A 547 6.14 12.73 -7.43
N LEU A 548 6.92 13.82 -7.47
CA LEU A 548 8.36 13.81 -7.19
C LEU A 548 8.64 13.66 -5.67
N GLU A 549 7.83 14.25 -4.78
CA GLU A 549 7.88 13.98 -3.34
C GLU A 549 7.71 12.48 -3.04
N ASP A 550 6.62 11.85 -3.53
CA ASP A 550 6.35 10.41 -3.41
C ASP A 550 7.57 9.56 -3.83
N TYR A 551 8.14 9.87 -5.00
CA TYR A 551 9.24 9.10 -5.57
C TYR A 551 10.56 9.35 -4.85
N SER A 552 10.78 10.55 -4.29
CA SER A 552 11.99 10.85 -3.50
C SER A 552 12.09 9.98 -2.25
N PHE A 553 10.96 9.67 -1.59
CA PHE A 553 10.91 8.76 -0.45
C PHE A 553 11.34 7.33 -0.86
N VAL A 554 10.84 6.84 -2.00
CA VAL A 554 11.23 5.53 -2.55
C VAL A 554 12.73 5.48 -2.88
N LEU A 555 13.29 6.55 -3.45
CA LEU A 555 14.72 6.63 -3.74
C LEU A 555 15.58 6.72 -2.47
N LEU A 556 15.20 7.52 -1.49
CA LEU A 556 15.91 7.62 -0.21
C LEU A 556 15.88 6.30 0.57
N SER A 557 14.76 5.59 0.59
CA SER A 557 14.68 4.24 1.18
C SER A 557 15.60 3.25 0.45
N ARG A 558 15.59 3.24 -0.89
CA ARG A 558 16.52 2.41 -1.68
C ARG A 558 18.00 2.77 -1.42
N TYR A 559 18.32 4.05 -1.22
CA TYR A 559 19.67 4.52 -0.88
C TYR A 559 20.13 4.00 0.49
N ILE A 560 19.28 4.10 1.53
CA ILE A 560 19.56 3.59 2.88
C ILE A 560 19.84 2.08 2.82
N ASN A 561 18.95 1.30 2.21
CA ASN A 561 19.12 -0.15 2.06
C ASN A 561 20.42 -0.52 1.30
N ALA A 562 20.85 0.32 0.35
CA ALA A 562 22.10 0.12 -0.39
C ALA A 562 23.35 0.46 0.45
N LEU A 563 23.31 1.51 1.28
CA LEU A 563 24.37 1.80 2.26
C LEU A 563 24.49 0.69 3.31
N GLU A 564 23.37 0.18 3.83
CA GLU A 564 23.35 -0.99 4.72
C GLU A 564 23.97 -2.22 4.06
N ALA A 565 23.65 -2.46 2.78
CA ALA A 565 24.26 -3.52 1.98
C ALA A 565 25.75 -3.31 1.61
N LEU A 566 26.33 -2.15 1.94
CA LEU A 566 27.78 -1.87 1.96
C LEU A 566 28.39 -1.95 3.37
N GLY A 567 27.63 -2.30 4.41
CA GLY A 567 28.06 -2.38 5.81
C GLY A 567 27.72 -1.16 6.67
N GLY A 568 26.94 -0.20 6.14
CA GLY A 568 26.28 0.86 6.89
C GLY A 568 27.20 1.64 7.83
N SER A 569 26.78 1.75 9.10
CA SER A 569 27.50 2.48 10.15
C SER A 569 28.91 1.96 10.41
N ALA A 570 29.16 0.65 10.25
CA ALA A 570 30.49 0.07 10.41
C ALA A 570 31.45 0.50 9.29
N SER A 571 30.97 0.52 8.04
CA SER A 571 31.77 0.97 6.89
C SER A 571 32.01 2.49 6.92
N LEU A 572 31.05 3.28 7.40
CA LEU A 572 31.24 4.71 7.66
C LEU A 572 32.30 4.93 8.77
N ALA A 573 32.21 4.21 9.89
CA ALA A 573 33.16 4.32 11.00
C ALA A 573 34.59 3.85 10.63
N GLN A 574 34.72 2.89 9.71
CA GLN A 574 36.00 2.39 9.19
C GLN A 574 36.56 3.24 8.03
N GLY A 575 35.87 4.31 7.61
CA GLY A 575 36.20 5.19 6.48
C GLY A 575 37.43 6.09 6.66
N GLY A 576 38.56 5.55 7.15
CA GLY A 576 39.82 6.27 7.26
C GLY A 576 40.59 6.34 5.94
N ALA A 577 40.93 7.55 5.50
CA ALA A 577 41.83 7.92 4.39
C ALA A 577 41.48 7.45 2.95
N ASN A 578 40.88 6.27 2.75
CA ASN A 578 40.66 5.70 1.40
C ASN A 578 39.20 5.70 0.92
N ASN A 579 38.22 6.01 1.79
CA ASN A 579 36.78 5.92 1.50
C ASN A 579 36.05 7.24 1.78
N GLU A 580 36.64 8.38 1.41
CA GLU A 580 36.09 9.70 1.77
C GLU A 580 34.74 9.99 1.10
N SER A 581 34.52 9.52 -0.14
CA SER A 581 33.27 9.79 -0.87
C SER A 581 32.03 9.23 -0.18
N ILE A 582 32.11 8.10 0.53
CA ILE A 582 30.93 7.46 1.13
C ILE A 582 30.30 8.37 2.21
N TRP A 583 31.12 9.16 2.91
CA TRP A 583 30.64 10.19 3.84
C TRP A 583 30.05 11.40 3.11
N GLU A 584 30.66 11.85 2.01
CA GLU A 584 30.17 12.97 1.22
C GLU A 584 28.83 12.65 0.53
N ASP A 585 28.72 11.47 -0.08
CA ASP A 585 27.51 10.91 -0.70
C ASP A 585 26.38 10.82 0.34
N ALA A 586 26.67 10.31 1.55
CA ALA A 586 25.68 10.17 2.61
C ALA A 586 25.21 11.54 3.16
N LEU A 587 26.13 12.51 3.27
CA LEU A 587 25.78 13.88 3.62
C LEU A 587 24.95 14.56 2.53
N ASP A 588 25.26 14.36 1.24
CA ASP A 588 24.43 14.87 0.14
C ASP A 588 23.04 14.22 0.12
N ALA A 589 22.92 12.92 0.39
CA ALA A 589 21.63 12.26 0.45
C ALA A 589 20.76 12.81 1.59
N LEU A 590 21.37 13.08 2.75
CA LEU A 590 20.70 13.77 3.87
C LEU A 590 20.31 15.21 3.52
N ILE A 591 21.20 15.97 2.87
CA ILE A 591 20.92 17.33 2.40
C ILE A 591 19.74 17.31 1.42
N ILE A 592 19.72 16.39 0.45
CA ILE A 592 18.61 16.22 -0.50
C ILE A 592 17.31 15.89 0.26
N GLY A 593 17.35 15.04 1.28
CA GLY A 593 16.20 14.72 2.13
C GLY A 593 15.65 15.93 2.91
N ILE A 594 16.53 16.74 3.48
CA ILE A 594 16.16 18.00 4.17
C ILE A 594 15.60 19.02 3.18
N ASP A 595 16.19 19.14 1.98
CA ASP A 595 15.66 19.94 0.90
C ASP A 595 14.26 19.42 0.48
N GLN A 596 13.99 18.10 0.46
CA GLN A 596 12.65 17.57 0.18
C GLN A 596 11.60 17.97 1.22
N VAL A 597 11.97 17.98 2.50
CA VAL A 597 11.10 18.42 3.61
C VAL A 597 10.84 19.92 3.53
N SER A 598 11.86 20.71 3.21
CA SER A 598 11.76 22.15 2.91
C SER A 598 10.79 22.43 1.76
N PHE A 599 10.91 21.67 0.66
CA PHE A 599 10.07 21.75 -0.53
C PHE A 599 8.59 21.42 -0.27
N SER A 600 8.30 20.60 0.74
CA SER A 600 6.92 20.33 1.19
C SER A 600 6.33 21.43 2.06
N GLY A 601 7.06 22.52 2.29
CA GLY A 601 6.63 23.69 3.07
C GLY A 601 6.93 23.60 4.56
N TRP A 602 7.56 22.52 5.04
CA TRP A 602 7.87 22.35 6.46
C TRP A 602 9.09 23.18 6.84
N LYS A 603 8.91 24.11 7.80
CA LYS A 603 9.93 24.95 8.44
C LYS A 603 11.10 25.35 7.50
N PRO A 604 10.89 25.88 6.29
CA PRO A 604 11.93 25.94 5.24
C PRO A 604 13.17 26.76 5.62
N LYS A 605 13.06 27.71 6.55
CA LYS A 605 14.22 28.44 7.11
C LYS A 605 15.16 27.53 7.92
N GLU A 606 14.58 26.62 8.70
CA GLU A 606 15.30 25.65 9.53
C GLU A 606 15.96 24.59 8.66
N CYS A 607 15.23 24.04 7.68
CA CYS A 607 15.77 23.14 6.66
C CYS A 607 16.95 23.79 5.91
N THR A 608 16.81 25.06 5.54
CA THR A 608 17.90 25.84 4.89
C THR A 608 19.12 26.00 5.79
N ALA A 609 18.93 26.28 7.09
CA ALA A 609 20.02 26.41 8.04
C ALA A 609 20.80 25.10 8.20
N ILE A 610 20.09 24.00 8.47
CA ILE A 610 20.68 22.66 8.63
C ILE A 610 21.36 22.20 7.33
N GLY A 611 20.73 22.43 6.17
CA GLY A 611 21.32 22.12 4.87
C GLY A 611 22.62 22.90 4.60
N ASN A 612 22.73 24.15 5.06
CA ASN A 612 23.95 24.94 4.94
C ASN A 612 25.03 24.52 5.95
N GLU A 613 24.62 24.17 7.18
CA GLU A 613 25.50 23.59 8.21
C GLU A 613 26.12 22.27 7.70
N LEU A 614 25.31 21.34 7.20
CA LEU A 614 25.77 20.06 6.62
C LEU A 614 26.70 20.26 5.40
N ARG A 615 26.42 21.24 4.54
CA ARG A 615 27.32 21.60 3.42
C ARG A 615 28.68 22.07 3.94
N SER A 616 28.71 22.87 5.01
CA SER A 616 29.96 23.34 5.63
C SER A 616 30.73 22.26 6.39
N TRP A 617 30.06 21.18 6.84
CA TRP A 617 30.73 20.07 7.53
C TRP A 617 31.36 19.03 6.60
N LYS A 618 31.22 19.17 5.27
CA LYS A 618 32.00 18.34 4.33
C LYS A 618 33.49 18.66 4.37
N ASP A 619 33.82 19.95 4.43
CA ASP A 619 35.19 20.42 4.59
C ASP A 619 35.69 20.02 5.99
N LYS A 620 36.55 19.01 6.05
CA LYS A 620 37.12 18.52 7.31
C LYS A 620 38.02 19.58 7.92
N GLY A 621 37.87 19.81 9.23
CA GLY A 621 38.83 20.59 10.01
C GLY A 621 40.22 19.95 10.04
N SER A 622 41.21 20.67 10.58
CA SER A 622 42.55 20.09 10.81
C SER A 622 42.50 18.92 11.80
N GLU A 623 43.59 18.16 11.91
CA GLU A 623 43.66 17.02 12.84
C GLU A 623 43.37 17.44 14.29
N ASP A 624 43.79 18.65 14.70
CA ASP A 624 43.51 19.25 16.01
C ASP A 624 42.04 19.67 16.20
N GLU A 625 41.28 19.93 15.13
CA GLU A 625 39.86 20.31 15.20
C GLU A 625 38.89 19.12 15.05
N LYS A 626 39.41 17.90 14.83
CA LYS A 626 38.60 16.72 14.47
C LYS A 626 37.47 16.41 15.44
N ASP A 627 37.71 16.45 16.75
CA ASP A 627 36.68 16.18 17.77
C ASP A 627 35.61 17.30 17.80
N ILE A 628 36.02 18.54 17.57
CA ILE A 628 35.12 19.70 17.47
C ILE A 628 34.25 19.59 16.21
N TRP A 629 34.82 19.13 15.09
CA TRP A 629 34.09 18.83 13.85
C TRP A 629 33.06 17.70 14.06
N VAL A 630 33.44 16.59 14.71
CA VAL A 630 32.49 15.50 15.05
C VAL A 630 31.34 16.00 15.90
N LEU A 631 31.61 16.82 16.94
CA LEU A 631 30.58 17.36 17.82
C LEU A 631 29.64 18.34 17.10
N ARG A 632 30.16 19.20 16.22
CA ARG A 632 29.37 20.12 15.37
C ARG A 632 28.48 19.36 14.39
N LEU A 633 29.03 18.36 13.71
CA LEU A 633 28.27 17.50 12.80
C LEU A 633 27.18 16.74 13.57
N LYS A 634 27.50 16.10 14.71
CA LYS A 634 26.52 15.40 15.55
C LYS A 634 25.37 16.32 15.98
N ALA A 635 25.67 17.53 16.47
CA ALA A 635 24.64 18.49 16.86
C ALA A 635 23.71 18.88 15.70
N THR A 636 24.26 18.95 14.48
CA THR A 636 23.50 19.20 13.24
C THR A 636 22.64 18.01 12.86
N LEU A 637 23.14 16.78 13.00
CA LEU A 637 22.38 15.54 12.77
C LEU A 637 21.25 15.35 13.80
N ASP A 638 21.52 15.59 15.09
CA ASP A 638 20.50 15.57 16.16
C ASP A 638 19.43 16.67 15.97
N ARG A 639 19.74 17.74 15.25
CA ARG A 639 18.79 18.80 14.85
C ARG A 639 17.99 18.40 13.59
N ALA A 640 18.64 17.80 12.60
CA ALA A 640 17.99 17.25 11.42
C ALA A 640 16.97 16.16 11.77
N ARG A 641 17.32 15.26 12.71
CA ARG A 641 16.42 14.20 13.17
C ARG A 641 15.17 14.76 13.87
N ARG A 642 15.34 15.72 14.77
CA ARG A 642 14.19 16.40 15.42
C ARG A 642 13.27 17.09 14.43
N LEU A 643 13.83 17.76 13.42
CA LEU A 643 13.05 18.41 12.37
C LEU A 643 12.14 17.43 11.58
N THR A 644 12.60 16.17 11.37
CA THR A 644 11.83 15.13 10.67
C THR A 644 10.93 14.29 11.59
N GLU A 645 11.31 14.14 12.86
CA GLU A 645 10.44 13.64 13.94
C GLU A 645 9.22 14.58 14.08
N GLU A 646 9.43 15.88 14.28
CA GLU A 646 8.37 16.91 14.38
C GLU A 646 7.46 16.99 13.13
N TYR A 647 8.00 16.74 11.92
CA TYR A 647 7.19 16.67 10.69
C TYR A 647 6.18 15.52 10.74
N SER A 648 6.62 14.38 11.28
CA SER A 648 5.81 13.17 11.40
C SER A 648 4.78 13.32 12.52
N GLU A 649 5.18 13.85 13.67
CA GLU A 649 4.29 14.22 14.78
C GLU A 649 3.23 15.25 14.37
N ALA A 650 3.57 16.22 13.51
CA ALA A 650 2.59 17.17 12.98
C ALA A 650 1.48 16.49 12.15
N LEU A 651 1.81 15.47 11.36
CA LEU A 651 0.80 14.70 10.63
C LEU A 651 -0.01 13.79 11.57
N LEU A 652 0.64 13.17 12.57
CA LEU A 652 0.02 12.30 13.57
C LEU A 652 -0.84 13.05 14.60
N SER A 653 -0.67 14.36 14.74
CA SER A 653 -1.55 15.21 15.57
C SER A 653 -2.75 15.78 14.81
N ILE A 654 -2.73 15.75 13.47
CA ILE A 654 -3.82 16.28 12.62
C ILE A 654 -4.83 15.19 12.24
N PHE A 655 -4.35 14.03 11.77
CA PHE A 655 -5.22 13.07 11.08
C PHE A 655 -5.91 12.02 11.97
N PRO A 656 -5.27 11.32 12.91
CA PRO A 656 -5.84 10.12 13.55
C PRO A 656 -7.21 10.31 14.21
N GLU A 657 -7.36 11.28 15.12
CA GLU A 657 -8.65 11.59 15.79
C GLU A 657 -9.75 11.93 14.77
N LYS A 658 -9.41 12.81 13.81
CA LYS A 658 -10.35 13.28 12.78
C LYS A 658 -10.73 12.15 11.79
N VAL A 659 -9.83 11.20 11.57
CA VAL A 659 -10.05 9.95 10.81
C VAL A 659 -10.94 8.98 11.58
N GLU A 660 -10.74 8.80 12.88
CA GLU A 660 -11.59 7.93 13.71
C GLU A 660 -13.03 8.47 13.79
N VAL A 661 -13.17 9.75 14.18
CA VAL A 661 -14.46 10.45 14.29
C VAL A 661 -15.24 10.35 12.97
N LEU A 662 -14.61 10.70 11.85
CA LEU A 662 -15.29 10.68 10.56
C LEU A 662 -15.50 9.26 10.02
N GLY A 663 -14.61 8.31 10.33
CA GLY A 663 -14.70 6.92 9.89
C GLY A 663 -15.91 6.23 10.50
N LYS A 664 -16.04 6.36 11.83
CA LYS A 664 -17.23 5.93 12.59
C LYS A 664 -18.50 6.60 12.08
N ALA A 665 -18.47 7.92 11.86
CA ALA A 665 -19.62 8.69 11.39
C ALA A 665 -20.10 8.30 9.98
N LEU A 666 -19.19 7.80 9.12
CA LEU A 666 -19.46 7.43 7.73
C LEU A 666 -19.51 5.90 7.50
N GLY A 667 -19.48 5.11 8.57
CA GLY A 667 -19.57 3.64 8.53
C GLY A 667 -18.37 2.93 7.91
N ILE A 668 -17.17 3.53 7.97
CA ILE A 668 -15.93 2.98 7.43
C ILE A 668 -15.22 2.15 8.52
N PRO A 669 -14.79 0.90 8.26
CA PRO A 669 -14.11 0.08 9.26
C PRO A 669 -12.75 0.66 9.72
N GLU A 670 -12.46 0.55 11.02
CA GLU A 670 -11.20 0.98 11.67
C GLU A 670 -9.94 0.24 11.15
N ASN A 671 -10.15 -0.87 10.43
CA ASN A 671 -9.15 -1.86 10.07
C ASN A 671 -8.24 -1.44 8.90
N SER A 672 -7.34 -0.48 9.12
CA SER A 672 -6.19 -0.24 8.21
C SER A 672 -4.97 0.38 8.89
N VAL A 673 -5.16 1.49 9.63
CA VAL A 673 -4.02 2.30 10.11
C VAL A 673 -3.29 1.66 11.29
N SER A 674 -4.04 1.28 12.35
CA SER A 674 -3.48 0.65 13.55
C SER A 674 -2.61 -0.57 13.22
N LYS A 675 -3.14 -1.55 12.47
CA LYS A 675 -2.39 -2.77 12.11
C LYS A 675 -1.10 -2.48 11.34
N LEU A 676 -1.08 -1.47 10.46
CA LEU A 676 0.14 -1.13 9.73
C LEU A 676 1.18 -0.49 10.67
N CYS A 677 0.76 0.38 11.59
CA CYS A 677 1.65 0.94 12.62
C CYS A 677 2.22 -0.17 13.53
N THR A 678 1.38 -1.07 14.06
CA THR A 678 1.83 -2.20 14.89
C THR A 678 2.79 -3.12 14.13
N LEU A 679 2.52 -3.44 12.86
CA LEU A 679 3.43 -4.24 12.02
C LEU A 679 4.78 -3.55 11.77
N LEU A 680 4.79 -2.24 11.52
CA LEU A 680 6.02 -1.46 11.31
C LEU A 680 6.81 -1.31 12.62
N LEU A 681 6.15 -1.15 13.77
CA LEU A 681 6.79 -1.13 15.08
C LEU A 681 7.37 -2.51 15.43
N LYS A 682 6.66 -3.61 15.18
CA LYS A 682 7.16 -4.97 15.38
C LYS A 682 8.36 -5.27 14.46
N ALA A 683 8.32 -4.82 13.20
CA ALA A 683 9.46 -4.90 12.29
C ALA A 683 10.67 -4.09 12.78
N ALA A 684 10.47 -2.84 13.22
CA ALA A 684 11.54 -1.99 13.75
C ALA A 684 12.18 -2.59 15.02
N ARG A 685 11.37 -3.06 15.98
CA ARG A 685 11.83 -3.76 17.19
C ARG A 685 12.68 -5.00 16.85
N THR A 686 12.25 -5.77 15.85
CA THR A 686 12.95 -6.97 15.34
C THR A 686 14.31 -6.61 14.72
N VAL A 687 14.37 -5.59 13.85
CA VAL A 687 15.61 -5.14 13.18
C VAL A 687 16.61 -4.55 14.18
N LEU A 688 16.12 -3.87 15.23
CA LEU A 688 16.95 -3.31 16.31
C LEU A 688 17.40 -4.35 17.35
N GLY A 689 16.93 -5.60 17.28
CA GLY A 689 17.22 -6.64 18.29
C GLY A 689 16.74 -6.27 19.70
N SER A 690 15.74 -5.40 19.81
CA SER A 690 15.22 -4.90 21.09
C SER A 690 14.32 -5.94 21.77
N SER A 691 14.13 -5.81 23.09
CA SER A 691 13.21 -6.66 23.83
C SER A 691 11.79 -6.59 23.26
N VAL A 692 11.11 -7.74 23.25
CA VAL A 692 9.68 -7.88 22.90
C VAL A 692 8.77 -7.16 23.91
N TRP A 693 9.33 -6.79 25.06
CA TRP A 693 8.72 -6.06 26.14
C TRP A 693 9.06 -4.57 26.07
N ASP A 694 8.09 -3.73 26.42
CA ASP A 694 8.31 -2.33 26.82
C ASP A 694 8.09 -2.16 28.34
N VAL A 695 8.84 -1.26 28.99
CA VAL A 695 8.95 -1.16 30.44
C VAL A 695 8.59 0.25 30.92
N LEU A 696 7.35 0.39 31.40
CA LEU A 696 6.81 1.67 31.88
C LEU A 696 7.27 1.99 33.30
N VAL A 697 7.41 0.96 34.14
CA VAL A 697 7.92 1.06 35.52
C VAL A 697 8.86 -0.11 35.81
N PRO A 698 10.19 0.11 35.84
CA PRO A 698 11.16 -0.94 36.15
C PRO A 698 11.17 -1.27 37.65
N GLY A 699 11.58 -2.50 37.96
CA GLY A 699 11.63 -3.06 39.32
C GLY A 699 11.59 -4.58 39.30
N VAL A 700 11.47 -5.22 40.46
CA VAL A 700 11.30 -6.68 40.58
C VAL A 700 10.06 -6.98 41.40
N ALA A 701 9.12 -7.71 40.80
CA ALA A 701 7.89 -8.17 41.44
C ALA A 701 7.90 -9.69 41.55
N HIS A 702 7.48 -10.23 42.70
CA HIS A 702 7.31 -11.66 42.93
C HIS A 702 5.86 -11.91 43.32
N GLY A 703 5.18 -12.88 42.71
CA GLY A 703 3.79 -13.18 43.05
C GLY A 703 3.14 -14.20 42.12
N ALA A 704 1.89 -14.57 42.41
CA ALA A 704 1.12 -15.48 41.57
C ALA A 704 0.68 -14.79 40.28
N LEU A 705 0.83 -15.46 39.13
CA LEU A 705 0.42 -14.95 37.83
C LEU A 705 -1.08 -15.24 37.57
N VAL A 706 -1.88 -14.22 37.26
CA VAL A 706 -3.35 -14.32 37.11
C VAL A 706 -3.84 -13.51 35.91
N GLU A 707 -4.69 -14.08 35.05
CA GLU A 707 -5.15 -13.41 33.80
C GLU A 707 -6.44 -12.58 33.95
N ARG A 708 -7.16 -12.68 35.08
CA ARG A 708 -8.43 -11.93 35.27
C ARG A 708 -8.70 -11.42 36.68
N ILE A 709 -9.03 -10.13 36.72
CA ILE A 709 -9.96 -9.55 37.69
C ILE A 709 -11.08 -8.90 36.88
N ALA A 710 -12.32 -9.38 37.02
CA ALA A 710 -13.47 -8.65 36.48
C ALA A 710 -13.76 -7.44 37.39
N PRO A 711 -14.10 -6.25 36.85
CA PRO A 711 -14.29 -5.04 37.65
C PRO A 711 -15.21 -5.26 38.85
N GLY A 712 -14.66 -5.10 40.06
CA GLY A 712 -15.36 -5.27 41.33
C GLY A 712 -15.31 -6.65 42.00
N MET A 713 -14.62 -7.66 41.43
CA MET A 713 -14.52 -9.00 42.04
C MET A 713 -13.09 -9.59 42.03
N LEU A 714 -12.29 -9.25 43.04
CA LEU A 714 -11.28 -10.18 43.56
C LEU A 714 -11.96 -11.26 44.42
N PRO A 715 -11.48 -12.52 44.40
CA PRO A 715 -11.79 -13.47 45.46
C PRO A 715 -11.24 -12.97 46.81
N PRO A 716 -12.04 -12.88 47.89
CA PRO A 716 -11.65 -12.25 49.16
C PRO A 716 -10.68 -13.10 50.02
N SER A 717 -9.85 -13.92 49.37
CA SER A 717 -8.94 -14.91 49.98
C SER A 717 -7.48 -14.76 49.56
N ILE A 718 -7.18 -13.95 48.53
CA ILE A 718 -5.79 -13.75 48.07
C ILE A 718 -5.11 -12.72 48.99
N LYS A 719 -4.28 -13.21 49.92
CA LYS A 719 -3.39 -12.39 50.77
C LYS A 719 -1.95 -12.35 50.27
N GLU A 720 -1.65 -13.08 49.20
CA GLU A 720 -0.33 -13.18 48.61
C GLU A 720 -0.15 -12.11 47.51
N PRO A 721 1.11 -11.71 47.21
CA PRO A 721 1.41 -10.84 46.08
C PRO A 721 0.94 -11.44 44.75
N VAL A 722 0.47 -10.57 43.84
CA VAL A 722 -0.02 -10.96 42.50
C VAL A 722 0.70 -10.17 41.41
N VAL A 723 1.03 -10.87 40.32
CA VAL A 723 1.39 -10.30 39.02
C VAL A 723 0.17 -10.47 38.10
N LEU A 724 -0.43 -9.38 37.67
CA LEU A 724 -1.68 -9.38 36.91
C LEU A 724 -1.39 -9.29 35.40
N ILE A 725 -1.90 -10.24 34.62
CA ILE A 725 -1.98 -10.09 33.16
C ILE A 725 -3.29 -9.36 32.84
N VAL A 726 -3.22 -8.35 31.99
CA VAL A 726 -4.36 -7.52 31.58
C VAL A 726 -4.42 -7.51 30.05
N ASN A 727 -5.53 -7.97 29.46
CA ASN A 727 -5.65 -8.08 28.01
C ASN A 727 -5.74 -6.71 27.30
N LYS A 728 -6.44 -5.74 27.91
CA LYS A 728 -6.60 -4.35 27.44
C LYS A 728 -6.79 -3.40 28.60
N ALA A 729 -6.42 -2.13 28.39
CA ALA A 729 -6.70 -1.02 29.30
C ALA A 729 -7.06 0.23 28.50
N ASP A 730 -8.07 0.97 28.98
CA ASP A 730 -8.57 2.20 28.37
C ASP A 730 -7.82 3.45 28.89
N GLY A 731 -7.06 3.34 29.99
CA GLY A 731 -6.14 4.34 30.53
C GLY A 731 -6.65 5.10 31.76
N ASP A 732 -7.94 5.00 32.05
CA ASP A 732 -8.62 5.58 33.22
C ASP A 732 -8.62 4.64 34.45
N GLU A 733 -8.06 3.44 34.36
CA GLU A 733 -8.01 2.48 35.46
C GLU A 733 -7.04 2.88 36.59
N GLU A 734 -7.39 2.53 37.83
CA GLU A 734 -6.54 2.67 39.02
C GLU A 734 -5.89 1.33 39.39
N VAL A 735 -4.55 1.26 39.35
CA VAL A 735 -3.80 0.00 39.45
C VAL A 735 -4.09 -0.77 40.76
N LYS A 736 -4.14 -0.08 41.90
CA LYS A 736 -4.46 -0.69 43.20
C LYS A 736 -5.95 -0.68 43.58
N ALA A 737 -6.85 -0.11 42.78
CA ALA A 737 -8.29 -0.16 43.09
C ALA A 737 -8.86 -1.59 43.02
N ALA A 738 -8.17 -2.51 42.33
CA ALA A 738 -8.47 -3.94 42.37
C ALA A 738 -7.95 -4.65 43.64
N GLY A 739 -6.88 -4.15 44.28
CA GLY A 739 -6.34 -4.69 45.54
C GLY A 739 -4.89 -4.25 45.84
N ASP A 740 -4.58 -3.99 47.12
CA ASP A 740 -3.24 -3.58 47.61
C ASP A 740 -2.13 -4.61 47.36
N ASN A 741 -2.47 -5.87 47.05
CA ASN A 741 -1.53 -6.97 46.84
C ASN A 741 -1.02 -7.10 45.40
N ILE A 742 -1.43 -6.22 44.48
CA ILE A 742 -0.90 -6.17 43.11
C ILE A 742 0.49 -5.54 43.14
N VAL A 743 1.51 -6.33 42.79
CA VAL A 743 2.93 -5.92 42.80
C VAL A 743 3.52 -5.78 41.39
N GLY A 744 2.90 -6.42 40.39
CA GLY A 744 3.27 -6.27 38.98
C GLY A 744 2.05 -6.32 38.06
N VAL A 745 2.16 -5.66 36.91
CA VAL A 745 1.17 -5.68 35.81
C VAL A 745 1.88 -5.95 34.48
N ILE A 746 1.32 -6.87 33.71
CA ILE A 746 1.69 -7.19 32.33
C ILE A 746 0.48 -6.86 31.45
N LEU A 747 0.57 -5.80 30.65
CA LEU A 747 -0.49 -5.37 29.75
C LEU A 747 -0.24 -5.90 28.32
N LEU A 748 -1.24 -6.56 27.73
CA LEU A 748 -1.14 -7.19 26.41
C LEU A 748 -1.42 -6.21 25.24
N GLN A 749 -1.08 -4.94 25.45
CA GLN A 749 -1.39 -3.80 24.59
C GLN A 749 -0.34 -2.70 24.82
N GLU A 750 0.14 -2.05 23.76
CA GLU A 750 1.02 -0.88 23.86
C GLU A 750 0.31 0.29 24.57
N LEU A 751 1.04 0.94 25.49
CA LEU A 751 0.53 2.01 26.34
C LEU A 751 1.61 3.09 26.53
N PRO A 752 1.37 4.37 26.19
CA PRO A 752 2.41 5.40 26.26
C PRO A 752 3.02 5.58 27.65
N HIS A 753 4.33 5.83 27.74
CA HIS A 753 5.06 6.07 29.01
C HIS A 753 4.54 7.25 29.86
N LEU A 754 3.75 8.14 29.27
CA LEU A 754 3.11 9.30 29.91
C LEU A 754 1.58 9.15 30.05
N SER A 755 1.04 7.97 29.78
CA SER A 755 -0.36 7.61 30.08
C SER A 755 -0.68 7.81 31.57
N HIS A 756 -1.93 8.12 31.88
CA HIS A 756 -2.38 8.27 33.27
C HIS A 756 -2.10 6.99 34.07
N LEU A 757 -2.49 5.83 33.55
CA LEU A 757 -2.19 4.50 34.11
C LEU A 757 -0.69 4.26 34.36
N GLY A 758 0.19 4.56 33.40
CA GLY A 758 1.65 4.42 33.57
C GLY A 758 2.24 5.39 34.61
N VAL A 759 1.70 6.61 34.72
CA VAL A 759 2.06 7.58 35.76
C VAL A 759 1.59 7.11 37.14
N ARG A 760 0.39 6.50 37.25
CA ARG A 760 -0.12 5.91 38.51
C ARG A 760 0.71 4.73 38.96
N ALA A 761 1.01 3.77 38.09
CA ALA A 761 1.90 2.65 38.39
C ALA A 761 3.25 3.11 38.96
N ARG A 762 3.81 4.20 38.42
CA ARG A 762 5.07 4.81 38.88
C ARG A 762 4.94 5.49 40.26
N GLN A 763 3.82 6.14 40.55
CA GLN A 763 3.51 6.70 41.88
C GLN A 763 3.32 5.60 42.93
N GLU A 764 2.63 4.52 42.56
CA GLU A 764 2.27 3.40 43.43
C GLU A 764 3.37 2.35 43.58
N LYS A 765 4.46 2.48 42.80
CA LYS A 765 5.62 1.58 42.71
C LYS A 765 5.27 0.13 42.32
N VAL A 766 4.31 -0.02 41.42
CA VAL A 766 3.95 -1.31 40.82
C VAL A 766 4.80 -1.52 39.57
N VAL A 767 5.45 -2.68 39.43
CA VAL A 767 6.22 -3.02 38.23
C VAL A 767 5.27 -3.12 37.04
N PHE A 768 5.51 -2.39 35.96
CA PHE A 768 4.58 -2.31 34.85
C PHE A 768 5.31 -2.46 33.52
N VAL A 769 4.93 -3.50 32.78
CA VAL A 769 5.47 -3.84 31.45
C VAL A 769 4.33 -4.07 30.46
N THR A 770 4.60 -3.89 29.17
CA THR A 770 3.68 -4.24 28.08
C THR A 770 4.32 -5.26 27.14
N CYS A 771 3.51 -6.13 26.53
CA CYS A 771 3.97 -7.11 25.55
C CYS A 771 2.86 -7.42 24.54
N GLU A 772 3.14 -7.31 23.23
CA GLU A 772 2.16 -7.50 22.14
C GLU A 772 2.49 -8.70 21.23
N ASP A 773 3.15 -9.72 21.77
CA ASP A 773 3.67 -10.84 20.99
C ASP A 773 2.93 -12.14 21.31
N ASP A 774 2.15 -12.64 20.34
CA ASP A 774 1.27 -13.79 20.52
C ASP A 774 1.99 -15.06 21.03
N ASP A 775 3.24 -15.30 20.59
CA ASP A 775 4.03 -16.46 21.04
C ASP A 775 4.48 -16.27 22.51
N THR A 776 5.03 -15.11 22.86
CA THR A 776 5.41 -14.76 24.24
C THR A 776 4.19 -14.73 25.18
N ILE A 777 3.02 -14.30 24.67
CA ILE A 777 1.74 -14.30 25.39
C ILE A 777 1.23 -15.72 25.64
N ALA A 778 1.32 -16.62 24.66
CA ALA A 778 0.96 -18.03 24.83
C ALA A 778 1.86 -18.72 25.88
N ASP A 779 3.16 -18.43 25.86
CA ASP A 779 4.09 -18.90 26.90
C ASP A 779 3.72 -18.34 28.28
N MET A 780 3.36 -17.04 28.40
CA MET A 780 2.87 -16.45 29.65
C MET A 780 1.56 -17.07 30.15
N GLN A 781 0.59 -17.32 29.27
CA GLN A 781 -0.67 -18.00 29.62
C GLN A 781 -0.40 -19.45 30.10
N SER A 782 0.65 -20.11 29.59
CA SER A 782 1.10 -21.40 30.12
C SER A 782 1.62 -21.32 31.58
N LEU A 783 1.91 -20.12 32.10
CA LEU A 783 2.38 -19.87 33.45
C LEU A 783 1.28 -19.41 34.43
N GLU A 784 0.02 -19.27 34.00
CA GLU A 784 -1.08 -18.87 34.90
C GLU A 784 -1.18 -19.81 36.13
N GLY A 785 -1.43 -19.23 37.31
CA GLY A 785 -1.56 -19.93 38.57
C GLY A 785 -0.24 -20.36 39.22
N LYS A 786 0.92 -20.03 38.64
CA LYS A 786 2.25 -20.28 39.23
C LYS A 786 2.79 -19.01 39.91
N HIS A 787 3.64 -19.19 40.93
CA HIS A 787 4.45 -18.09 41.47
C HIS A 787 5.60 -17.76 40.51
N VAL A 788 5.72 -16.48 40.14
CA VAL A 788 6.70 -15.98 39.19
C VAL A 788 7.48 -14.79 39.75
N SER A 789 8.71 -14.61 39.26
CA SER A 789 9.52 -13.41 39.41
C SER A 789 9.51 -12.65 38.09
N LEU A 790 8.95 -11.44 38.09
CA LEU A 790 8.97 -10.48 37.00
C LEU A 790 10.05 -9.41 37.31
N GLY A 791 11.21 -9.52 36.67
CA GLY A 791 12.31 -8.57 36.79
C GLY A 791 12.38 -7.65 35.56
N ALA A 792 11.92 -6.40 35.70
CA ALA A 792 11.89 -5.42 34.61
C ALA A 792 13.00 -4.37 34.76
N SER A 793 13.85 -4.25 33.74
CA SER A 793 14.92 -3.26 33.61
C SER A 793 14.68 -2.35 32.40
N SER A 794 15.45 -1.28 32.22
CA SER A 794 15.26 -0.33 31.10
C SER A 794 15.44 -0.92 29.69
N ASN A 795 16.01 -2.13 29.58
CA ASN A 795 16.40 -2.74 28.30
C ASN A 795 16.05 -4.23 28.20
N ASN A 796 15.49 -4.84 29.25
CA ASN A 796 15.17 -6.26 29.29
C ASN A 796 14.16 -6.58 30.40
N VAL A 797 13.34 -7.62 30.18
CA VAL A 797 12.42 -8.20 31.17
C VAL A 797 12.70 -9.69 31.29
N ASP A 798 12.90 -10.16 32.51
CA ASP A 798 13.00 -11.59 32.85
C ASP A 798 11.72 -12.02 33.57
N LEU A 799 11.15 -13.16 33.17
CA LEU A 799 9.96 -13.76 33.77
C LEU A 799 10.24 -15.24 34.04
N SER A 800 10.49 -15.59 35.30
CA SER A 800 10.90 -16.93 35.71
C SER A 800 9.99 -17.51 36.79
N VAL A 801 9.75 -18.82 36.74
CA VAL A 801 8.93 -19.53 37.74
C VAL A 801 9.76 -19.79 39.00
N VAL A 802 9.26 -19.35 40.15
CA VAL A 802 9.92 -19.54 41.45
C VAL A 802 9.38 -20.82 42.09
N SER A 803 10.25 -21.79 42.37
CA SER A 803 9.89 -22.99 43.14
C SER A 803 9.86 -22.67 44.64
N ASP A 804 8.79 -23.03 45.34
CA ASP A 804 8.63 -22.76 46.78
C ASP A 804 9.76 -23.34 47.64
N LYS A 805 10.71 -22.45 47.99
CA LYS A 805 11.55 -22.57 49.17
C LYS A 805 11.56 -21.24 49.91
N TYR A 806 10.68 -21.17 50.90
CA TYR A 806 10.81 -20.20 51.99
C TYR A 806 12.21 -20.37 52.62
N ASP A 807 13.03 -19.32 52.55
CA ASP A 807 14.11 -19.11 53.51
C ASP A 807 13.96 -17.70 54.09
N SER A 808 13.41 -17.65 55.30
CA SER A 808 12.85 -16.43 55.89
C SER A 808 13.89 -15.66 56.71
N THR A 809 14.80 -14.95 56.04
CA THR A 809 15.70 -13.98 56.69
C THR A 809 15.28 -12.54 56.41
N ILE A 810 14.41 -12.00 57.26
CA ILE A 810 14.17 -10.55 57.35
C ILE A 810 15.41 -9.90 57.98
N SER A 811 16.22 -9.20 57.18
CA SER A 811 17.24 -8.28 57.68
C SER A 811 16.75 -6.83 57.55
N SER A 812 16.02 -6.36 58.56
CA SER A 812 15.50 -5.00 58.61
C SER A 812 16.52 -4.02 59.17
N GLU A 813 17.19 -3.26 58.31
CA GLU A 813 17.82 -1.97 58.68
C GLU A 813 17.50 -0.88 57.64
N PRO A 814 17.31 0.39 58.07
CA PRO A 814 16.90 1.48 57.18
C PRO A 814 18.08 2.33 56.68
N SER A 815 18.19 2.52 55.36
CA SER A 815 19.08 3.53 54.78
C SER A 815 18.35 4.88 54.63
N SER A 816 18.84 5.91 55.31
CA SER A 816 18.39 7.31 55.14
C SER A 816 18.57 7.78 53.69
N GLY A 817 17.70 8.69 53.23
CA GLY A 817 17.87 9.37 51.95
C GLY A 817 19.11 10.28 51.92
N GLY A 818 19.71 10.42 50.74
CA GLY A 818 20.83 11.31 50.45
C GLY A 818 21.07 11.42 48.94
N ASN A 819 21.32 12.63 48.43
CA ASN A 819 21.56 12.84 47.00
C ASN A 819 22.94 12.32 46.60
N LEU A 820 23.01 11.35 45.68
CA LEU A 820 24.26 10.87 45.09
C LEU A 820 24.54 11.52 43.73
N PHE A 821 24.76 12.84 43.75
CA PHE A 821 25.37 13.57 42.63
C PHE A 821 26.20 14.81 43.05
N VAL A 822 26.82 14.79 44.24
CA VAL A 822 27.95 15.68 44.59
C VAL A 822 29.00 14.94 45.43
N GLN A 823 30.12 14.57 44.80
CA GLN A 823 31.46 14.66 45.40
C GLN A 823 32.47 14.80 44.25
N GLU A 824 32.79 16.06 43.92
CA GLU A 824 34.05 16.74 44.28
C GLU A 824 35.22 16.39 43.34
N LEU A 825 35.60 17.37 42.51
CA LEU A 825 36.87 17.38 41.80
C LEU A 825 38.04 17.51 42.79
N PRO A 826 39.24 17.00 42.45
CA PRO A 826 40.47 17.37 43.13
C PRO A 826 40.68 18.90 43.09
N LYS A 827 40.97 19.51 44.25
CA LYS A 827 41.30 20.94 44.37
C LYS A 827 42.81 21.14 44.29
N GLU A 828 43.32 21.51 43.12
CA GLU A 828 44.56 22.29 43.00
C GLU A 828 44.39 23.43 42.00
N LEU A 829 45.23 24.46 42.17
CA LEU A 829 45.24 25.76 41.48
C LEU A 829 44.03 26.66 41.76
N SER A 830 44.31 27.91 42.11
CA SER A 830 43.38 28.79 42.84
C SER A 830 43.48 30.25 42.44
N LEU A 831 42.32 30.90 42.30
CA LEU A 831 42.11 32.36 42.37
C LEU A 831 42.74 33.22 41.24
N PRO A 832 42.32 34.50 41.08
CA PRO A 832 41.22 35.20 41.75
C PRO A 832 40.09 35.67 40.81
N LEU A 833 38.89 35.85 41.40
CA LEU A 833 37.87 36.74 40.84
C LEU A 833 38.32 38.21 40.98
N ALA A 834 37.91 39.07 40.06
CA ALA A 834 38.06 40.52 40.21
C ALA A 834 36.78 41.24 39.76
N ASP A 835 35.89 41.53 40.70
CA ASP A 835 34.75 42.40 40.45
C ASP A 835 35.20 43.79 40.02
N LYS A 836 34.53 44.35 39.01
CA LYS A 836 34.30 45.79 38.96
C LYS A 836 33.05 46.13 38.16
N LEU A 837 32.21 46.94 38.77
CA LEU A 837 31.09 47.60 38.12
C LEU A 837 31.61 48.46 36.97
N LEU A 838 30.79 48.66 35.94
CA LEU A 838 30.22 49.99 35.72
C LEU A 838 28.92 49.91 34.92
N ASP A 839 28.17 51.02 35.00
CA ASP A 839 26.82 51.24 34.51
C ASP A 839 26.86 52.05 33.18
N VAL A 840 25.68 52.48 32.72
CA VAL A 840 25.41 53.55 31.74
C VAL A 840 25.30 53.13 30.28
N SER A 841 24.04 53.19 29.83
CA SER A 841 23.54 53.24 28.46
C SER A 841 24.18 54.31 27.55
N GLU A 842 24.19 54.08 26.24
CA GLU A 842 23.55 55.05 25.32
C GLU A 842 23.17 54.45 23.94
N VAL A 843 22.50 55.25 23.11
CA VAL A 843 21.95 54.88 21.78
C VAL A 843 22.46 55.84 20.71
N LYS A 844 23.08 55.31 19.63
CA LYS A 844 23.05 55.77 18.20
C LYS A 844 23.76 54.68 17.36
N LEU A 845 23.32 54.25 16.17
CA LEU A 845 22.82 54.89 14.94
C LEU A 845 23.91 55.47 14.02
N TYR A 846 23.86 55.02 12.76
CA TYR A 846 24.52 55.50 11.53
C TYR A 846 26.06 55.45 11.42
N SER A 847 26.51 54.48 10.63
CA SER A 847 26.98 54.79 9.26
C SER A 847 26.57 53.67 8.30
#